data_AF-A0A564S7V1-F1
#
_entry.id   AF-A0A564S7V1-F1
#
_cell.length_a   1.000
_cell.length_b   1.000
_cell.length_c   1.000
_cell.angle_alpha   90.00
_cell.angle_beta   90.00
_cell.angle_gamma   90.00
#
_symmetry.space_group_name_H-M   'P 1'
#
loop_
_entity.id
_entity.type
_entity.pdbx_description
1 polymer ?
#
loop_
_entity_poly.entity_id
_entity_poly.type
_entity_poly.pdbx_seq_one_letter_code
_entity_poly.pdbx_strand_id
1 'polypeptide(L)'
;MWTEILGEDIYRIIDKEYCRLLVEKEEKLLRQGIQGELLQLFQSNQLYYREPISKVNFESFFRFFIQIGIDCIERNNKNRKILYTNRTENLAINIVKAIVKIPMRCLIYEIHEHKKCEKLKGTTDQQEYIYYETAYLQNPEYIRNLCRKYPEMLRLILLRIGQVIEETNEILKYLEEDQSFIEEKILGNTFCKISKISLEKSDPHYGGHTVAEIEIENGQKIIYRPNDIEKNKIYFQMYDWLMVGSGLDASYRKLLSYQTHSWEEYVKYRSCQNDQEVKNYFFRSGILLFLCYLTYSTDIHGENIISNGEYPEIIDLETMPGHGKDKNSIGEKKSDDFAQFSVLQTGFLPMPAWGESEGENFPSGLHTDAIIKTKIKIPTICNPYSSKIEMGHKDGTIHLEKSIVRKGNQTIKIQEYIDEICEGFNHAYRRTLNRKEEIITLLSELDRKKSRYLIRHTQQYEMYLNTSFFPEFMKKTENRIYFFYALKKNRKQEEYSDVSFKSELSELLNFDIPIYYSNIQNNELQPEKEECSRKKEEHDMRRYMNRLSEDDLFRQILLIRMTLGYNLPEVNNSRYIKLDDKFKTPLDMANNLGKILMKWKSKEADCTSYQGLKIYVDKWRIETIDMSLYSGISGLAVSFALLGVYTGKALWMKECKNLSEEMYDYTDKIVRKVRQSESNQTGMFDGEGSIVYGYLILYEILKQPKYLKYARKHMQIVNDLVLKDENYDLLSGNAGWIIVLMKFYEITKDKTILNYAIRVEKELWKHRTVLLNGIGWIQKKEKVILSGISHGNSGMILAYSYLLKNTRKKIYKKRIDLLLNYEDSLYSEIHENWRDFRKEKTSCYSANTWCHGGSGILLSRLSLVQLREYKNNSIVKRDIERGLQCLSKWKGEERLCICHGLSGVYLIFKACAKSLNNPKYLAEAEEVREKILIRDKMAIKEFGDLSFMSGIGGIICVLYDDLSEIIW
;
A
#
# COMPACT_ATOMS: atom_id res chain seq x y z
N MET A 1 29.74 -19.30 15.01
CA MET A 1 28.35 -19.68 14.70
C MET A 1 27.31 -18.70 15.25
N TRP A 2 26.89 -18.76 16.53
CA TRP A 2 25.75 -17.93 16.99
C TRP A 2 25.96 -16.42 16.90
N THR A 3 27.17 -15.93 17.20
CA THR A 3 27.55 -14.53 16.98
C THR A 3 27.43 -14.10 15.51
N GLU A 4 27.74 -15.00 14.56
CA GLU A 4 27.63 -14.70 13.12
C GLU A 4 26.17 -14.69 12.65
N ILE A 5 25.33 -15.57 13.21
CA ILE A 5 23.91 -15.69 12.83
C ILE A 5 23.07 -14.56 13.45
N LEU A 6 23.25 -14.30 14.76
CA LEU A 6 22.40 -13.38 15.52
C LEU A 6 22.98 -11.97 15.63
N GLY A 7 24.30 -11.83 15.49
CA GLY A 7 25.04 -10.63 15.89
C GLY A 7 25.43 -10.67 17.37
N GLU A 8 26.46 -9.90 17.75
CA GLU A 8 26.96 -9.86 19.14
C GLU A 8 25.90 -9.39 20.13
N ASP A 9 25.13 -8.36 19.77
CA ASP A 9 24.18 -7.72 20.67
C ASP A 9 23.06 -8.69 21.10
N ILE A 10 22.50 -9.43 20.14
CA ILE A 10 21.43 -10.40 20.40
C ILE A 10 21.98 -11.62 21.14
N TYR A 11 23.18 -12.10 20.78
CA TYR A 11 23.76 -13.27 21.43
C TYR A 11 24.08 -13.02 22.91
N ARG A 12 24.49 -11.80 23.27
CA ARG A 12 24.81 -11.42 24.66
C ARG A 12 23.59 -11.39 25.57
N ILE A 13 22.39 -11.12 25.03
CA ILE A 13 21.14 -11.03 25.80
C ILE A 13 20.37 -12.36 25.89
N ILE A 14 20.95 -13.47 25.41
CA ILE A 14 20.35 -14.80 25.56
C ILE A 14 20.39 -15.21 27.03
N ASP A 15 19.21 -15.40 27.60
CA ASP A 15 19.04 -15.97 28.94
C ASP A 15 19.24 -17.49 28.87
N LYS A 16 20.47 -17.92 29.14
CA LYS A 16 20.87 -19.33 29.05
C LYS A 16 20.17 -20.22 30.08
N GLU A 17 19.86 -19.68 31.26
CA GLU A 17 19.16 -20.44 32.31
C GLU A 17 17.71 -20.71 31.88
N TYR A 18 17.03 -19.67 31.37
CA TYR A 18 15.70 -19.83 30.82
C TYR A 18 15.66 -20.79 29.62
N CYS A 19 16.64 -20.72 28.72
CA CYS A 19 16.76 -21.66 27.60
C CYS A 19 16.89 -23.11 28.09
N ARG A 20 17.69 -23.35 29.13
CA ARG A 20 17.85 -24.68 29.72
C ARG A 20 16.55 -25.20 30.32
N LEU A 21 15.82 -24.36 31.06
CA LEU A 21 14.52 -24.73 31.64
C LEU A 21 13.50 -25.07 30.55
N LEU A 22 13.52 -24.36 29.42
CA LEU A 22 12.67 -24.70 28.27
C LEU A 22 13.04 -26.06 27.67
N VAL A 23 14.33 -26.37 27.51
CA VAL A 23 14.75 -27.70 27.03
C VAL A 23 14.26 -28.80 27.96
N GLU A 24 14.44 -28.64 29.27
CA GLU A 24 13.99 -29.62 30.27
C GLU A 24 12.45 -29.80 30.25
N LYS A 25 11.70 -28.71 30.04
CA LYS A 25 10.25 -28.75 29.85
C LYS A 25 9.86 -29.54 28.60
N GLU A 26 10.48 -29.27 27.46
CA GLU A 26 10.20 -29.95 26.19
C GLU A 26 10.56 -31.44 26.24
N GLU A 27 11.66 -31.81 26.90
CA GLU A 27 12.04 -33.20 27.12
C GLU A 27 11.05 -33.96 28.01
N LYS A 28 10.49 -33.27 29.02
CA LYS A 28 9.45 -33.84 29.89
C LYS A 28 8.16 -34.08 29.12
N LEU A 29 7.73 -33.11 28.31
CA LEU A 29 6.52 -33.24 27.47
C LEU A 29 6.65 -34.40 26.48
N LEU A 30 7.82 -34.58 25.87
CA LEU A 30 8.09 -35.70 24.94
C LEU A 30 7.92 -37.10 25.58
N ARG A 31 8.01 -37.20 26.92
CA ARG A 31 7.90 -38.48 27.66
C ARG A 31 6.54 -38.69 28.31
N GLN A 32 5.59 -37.77 28.11
CA GLN A 32 4.26 -37.80 28.74
C GLN A 32 3.17 -37.71 27.68
N GLY A 33 1.92 -37.98 28.07
CA GLY A 33 0.76 -37.88 27.19
C GLY A 33 0.89 -38.69 25.89
N ILE A 34 0.33 -38.17 24.80
CA ILE A 34 0.38 -38.81 23.49
C ILE A 34 1.81 -38.87 22.92
N GLN A 35 2.65 -37.88 23.21
CA GLN A 35 4.04 -37.85 22.73
C GLN A 35 4.86 -38.99 23.33
N GLY A 36 4.65 -39.32 24.60
CA GLY A 36 5.27 -40.47 25.26
C GLY A 36 4.85 -41.80 24.63
N GLU A 37 3.58 -41.97 24.29
CA GLU A 37 3.08 -43.16 23.57
C GLU A 37 3.71 -43.29 22.18
N LEU A 38 3.70 -42.19 21.41
CA LEU A 38 4.31 -42.11 20.09
C LEU A 38 5.81 -42.41 20.14
N LEU A 39 6.51 -41.98 21.20
CA LEU A 39 7.93 -42.28 21.40
C LEU A 39 8.18 -43.77 21.66
N GLN A 40 7.33 -44.43 22.45
CA GLN A 40 7.43 -45.88 22.67
C GLN A 40 7.15 -46.69 21.39
N LEU A 41 6.15 -46.26 20.62
CA LEU A 41 5.85 -46.82 19.30
C LEU A 41 7.03 -46.62 18.35
N PHE A 42 7.61 -45.42 18.28
CA PHE A 42 8.80 -45.14 17.49
C PHE A 42 9.98 -46.06 17.82
N GLN A 43 10.22 -46.33 19.10
CA GLN A 43 11.30 -47.21 19.57
C GLN A 43 11.10 -48.67 19.16
N SER A 44 9.86 -49.15 19.13
CA SER A 44 9.52 -50.56 18.87
C SER A 44 9.12 -50.86 17.41
N ASN A 45 8.67 -49.85 16.65
CA ASN A 45 8.12 -50.03 15.31
C ASN A 45 9.14 -50.61 14.31
N GLN A 46 8.66 -51.58 13.52
CA GLN A 46 9.38 -52.20 12.40
C GLN A 46 8.58 -52.14 11.09
N LEU A 47 7.38 -51.57 11.11
CA LEU A 47 6.43 -51.59 10.01
C LEU A 47 6.40 -50.24 9.29
N TYR A 48 5.95 -50.30 8.03
CA TYR A 48 5.73 -49.14 7.17
C TYR A 48 4.29 -49.17 6.69
N TYR A 49 3.66 -48.00 6.66
CA TYR A 49 2.32 -47.84 6.13
C TYR A 49 2.28 -48.23 4.64
N ARG A 50 1.32 -49.08 4.25
CA ARG A 50 1.29 -49.72 2.91
C ARG A 50 0.26 -49.13 1.95
N GLU A 51 -0.77 -48.47 2.46
CA GLU A 51 -1.82 -47.90 1.63
C GLU A 51 -1.33 -46.63 0.88
N PRO A 52 -2.10 -46.14 -0.10
CA PRO A 52 -1.74 -44.94 -0.86
C PRO A 52 -1.54 -43.70 0.02
N ILE A 53 -0.55 -42.88 -0.33
CA ILE A 53 -0.29 -41.57 0.29
C ILE A 53 0.00 -40.53 -0.81
N SER A 54 -0.05 -39.25 -0.44
CA SER A 54 0.33 -38.16 -1.35
C SER A 54 1.79 -38.34 -1.80
N LYS A 55 2.07 -38.09 -3.09
CA LYS A 55 3.44 -38.13 -3.63
C LYS A 55 4.35 -37.17 -2.86
N VAL A 56 5.44 -37.69 -2.31
CA VAL A 56 6.38 -36.94 -1.48
C VAL A 56 7.79 -37.49 -1.67
N ASN A 57 8.81 -36.62 -1.61
CA ASN A 57 10.21 -37.07 -1.58
C ASN A 57 10.50 -37.80 -0.26
N PHE A 58 11.37 -38.81 -0.24
CA PHE A 58 11.75 -39.57 0.95
C PHE A 58 10.55 -40.33 1.53
N GLU A 59 9.76 -40.94 0.64
CA GLU A 59 8.47 -41.56 0.93
C GLU A 59 8.57 -42.61 2.03
N SER A 60 9.62 -43.45 2.01
CA SER A 60 9.79 -44.52 3.00
C SER A 60 9.93 -43.96 4.42
N PHE A 61 10.62 -42.81 4.58
CA PHE A 61 10.73 -42.13 5.86
C PHE A 61 9.37 -41.72 6.40
N PHE A 62 8.51 -41.13 5.56
CA PHE A 62 7.17 -40.73 5.97
C PHE A 62 6.27 -41.93 6.28
N ARG A 63 6.33 -43.00 5.47
CA ARG A 63 5.56 -44.23 5.72
C ARG A 63 5.87 -44.88 7.07
N PHE A 64 7.11 -44.77 7.55
CA PHE A 64 7.49 -45.24 8.89
C PHE A 64 6.75 -44.47 10.00
N PHE A 65 6.71 -43.13 9.91
CA PHE A 65 6.05 -42.29 10.90
C PHE A 65 4.53 -42.30 10.80
N ILE A 66 3.98 -42.46 9.59
CA ILE A 66 2.53 -42.67 9.40
C ILE A 66 2.08 -43.91 10.17
N GLN A 67 2.81 -45.03 10.03
CA GLN A 67 2.46 -46.26 10.73
C GLN A 67 2.40 -46.06 12.25
N ILE A 68 3.37 -45.34 12.81
CA ILE A 68 3.41 -44.99 14.24
C ILE A 68 2.15 -44.20 14.65
N GLY A 69 1.73 -43.21 13.85
CA GLY A 69 0.52 -42.44 14.13
C GLY A 69 -0.76 -43.27 14.02
N ILE A 70 -0.84 -44.19 13.05
CA ILE A 70 -1.97 -45.12 12.89
C ILE A 70 -2.06 -46.07 14.08
N ASP A 71 -0.95 -46.69 14.49
CA ASP A 71 -0.91 -47.60 15.64
C ASP A 71 -1.34 -46.89 16.93
N CYS A 72 -0.96 -45.62 17.10
CA CYS A 72 -1.36 -44.80 18.25
C CYS A 72 -2.87 -44.52 18.24
N ILE A 73 -3.46 -44.13 17.10
CA ILE A 73 -4.90 -43.80 17.08
C ILE A 73 -5.79 -45.04 17.23
N GLU A 74 -5.35 -46.19 16.72
CA GLU A 74 -6.09 -47.47 16.81
C GLU A 74 -6.14 -48.01 18.23
N ARG A 75 -5.10 -47.77 19.04
CA ARG A 75 -5.09 -48.10 20.47
C ARG A 75 -6.10 -47.28 21.28
N ASN A 76 -6.33 -46.03 20.86
CA ASN A 76 -7.09 -45.03 21.61
C ASN A 76 -8.56 -44.88 21.17
N ASN A 77 -9.04 -45.60 20.15
CA ASN A 77 -10.43 -45.48 19.68
C ASN A 77 -11.15 -46.83 19.57
N LYS A 78 -11.90 -47.19 20.61
CA LYS A 78 -12.97 -48.20 20.56
C LYS A 78 -14.30 -47.53 20.90
N ASN A 79 -15.34 -47.84 20.12
CA ASN A 79 -16.74 -47.40 20.29
C ASN A 79 -17.02 -45.90 20.01
N ARG A 80 -17.11 -45.53 18.72
CA ARG A 80 -17.62 -44.22 18.26
C ARG A 80 -19.03 -44.38 17.66
N LYS A 81 -19.90 -43.39 17.84
CA LYS A 81 -21.26 -43.31 17.28
C LYS A 81 -21.23 -42.94 15.79
N ILE A 82 -20.34 -42.02 15.40
CA ILE A 82 -20.14 -41.64 14.00
C ILE A 82 -19.06 -42.51 13.37
N LEU A 83 -19.38 -43.13 12.23
CA LEU A 83 -18.46 -43.99 11.50
C LEU A 83 -17.59 -43.16 10.55
N TYR A 84 -16.27 -43.32 10.62
CA TYR A 84 -15.34 -42.66 9.71
C TYR A 84 -14.85 -43.64 8.63
N THR A 85 -15.39 -43.51 7.41
CA THR A 85 -14.95 -44.31 6.26
C THR A 85 -13.57 -43.84 5.78
N ASN A 86 -12.69 -44.78 5.39
CA ASN A 86 -11.31 -44.52 4.97
C ASN A 86 -10.46 -43.72 5.99
N ARG A 87 -10.79 -43.86 7.28
CA ARG A 87 -10.13 -43.15 8.39
C ARG A 87 -8.61 -43.21 8.34
N THR A 88 -8.05 -44.39 8.11
CA THR A 88 -6.61 -44.64 8.12
C THR A 88 -5.91 -43.92 6.96
N GLU A 89 -6.48 -43.96 5.76
CA GLU A 89 -5.97 -43.24 4.58
C GLU A 89 -6.01 -41.72 4.79
N ASN A 90 -7.15 -41.19 5.25
CA ASN A 90 -7.24 -39.76 5.49
C ASN A 90 -6.28 -39.27 6.58
N LEU A 91 -6.16 -40.03 7.68
CA LEU A 91 -5.21 -39.69 8.75
C LEU A 91 -3.77 -39.74 8.24
N ALA A 92 -3.41 -40.73 7.43
CA ALA A 92 -2.09 -40.80 6.80
C ALA A 92 -1.80 -39.55 5.95
N ILE A 93 -2.77 -39.08 5.17
CA ILE A 93 -2.65 -37.85 4.37
C ILE A 93 -2.44 -36.63 5.27
N ASN A 94 -3.22 -36.49 6.35
CA ASN A 94 -3.09 -35.36 7.28
C ASN A 94 -1.75 -35.38 8.03
N ILE A 95 -1.30 -36.55 8.48
CA ILE A 95 0.02 -36.73 9.13
C ILE A 95 1.14 -36.29 8.19
N VAL A 96 1.16 -36.78 6.93
CA VAL A 96 2.21 -36.43 5.97
C VAL A 96 2.26 -34.93 5.74
N LYS A 97 1.11 -34.29 5.51
CA LYS A 97 1.03 -32.84 5.32
C LYS A 97 1.61 -32.08 6.52
N ALA A 98 1.27 -32.49 7.73
CA ALA A 98 1.70 -31.83 8.96
C ALA A 98 3.21 -31.94 9.22
N ILE A 99 3.86 -33.03 8.79
CA ILE A 99 5.28 -33.28 9.12
C ILE A 99 6.25 -33.05 7.95
N VAL A 100 5.78 -32.96 6.70
CA VAL A 100 6.64 -33.00 5.50
C VAL A 100 7.77 -31.97 5.49
N LYS A 101 7.52 -30.76 6.01
CA LYS A 101 8.51 -29.66 6.02
C LYS A 101 9.65 -29.91 7.01
N ILE A 102 9.40 -30.65 8.10
CA ILE A 102 10.30 -30.80 9.25
C ILE A 102 11.60 -31.55 8.89
N PRO A 103 11.56 -32.79 8.35
CA PRO A 103 12.78 -33.55 8.12
C PRO A 103 13.48 -33.19 6.80
N MET A 104 12.82 -32.43 5.90
CA MET A 104 13.22 -32.30 4.50
C MET A 104 14.68 -31.84 4.34
N ARG A 105 15.09 -30.78 5.06
CA ARG A 105 16.48 -30.27 4.99
C ARG A 105 17.50 -31.23 5.59
N CYS A 106 17.13 -31.98 6.64
CA CYS A 106 17.99 -33.00 7.23
C CYS A 106 18.16 -34.19 6.28
N LEU A 107 17.09 -34.65 5.64
CA LEU A 107 17.13 -35.75 4.67
C LEU A 107 17.93 -35.39 3.42
N ILE A 108 17.78 -34.16 2.91
CA ILE A 108 18.61 -33.61 1.83
C ILE A 108 20.09 -33.60 2.24
N TYR A 109 20.40 -33.17 3.47
CA TYR A 109 21.77 -33.19 3.97
C TYR A 109 22.34 -34.61 4.04
N GLU A 110 21.58 -35.58 4.55
CA GLU A 110 22.06 -36.96 4.67
C GLU A 110 22.28 -37.66 3.33
N ILE A 111 21.39 -37.49 2.36
CA ILE A 111 21.60 -38.11 1.04
C ILE A 111 22.84 -37.52 0.35
N HIS A 112 23.11 -36.23 0.53
CA HIS A 112 24.34 -35.60 0.05
C HIS A 112 25.59 -36.14 0.75
N GLU A 113 25.54 -36.34 2.07
CA GLU A 113 26.64 -36.96 2.81
C GLU A 113 26.89 -38.42 2.35
N HIS A 114 25.83 -39.19 2.11
CA HIS A 114 25.97 -40.55 1.55
C HIS A 114 26.56 -40.54 0.14
N LYS A 115 26.15 -39.61 -0.72
CA LYS A 115 26.71 -39.42 -2.05
C LYS A 115 28.18 -39.04 -1.99
N LYS A 116 28.54 -38.07 -1.14
CA LYS A 116 29.92 -37.62 -0.93
C LYS A 116 30.84 -38.72 -0.40
N CYS A 117 30.31 -39.62 0.42
CA CYS A 117 31.03 -40.78 0.95
C CYS A 117 30.97 -42.02 0.02
N GLU A 118 30.48 -41.88 -1.21
CA GLU A 118 30.35 -42.97 -2.20
C GLU A 118 29.55 -44.18 -1.68
N LYS A 119 28.57 -43.94 -0.80
CA LYS A 119 27.73 -44.98 -0.19
C LYS A 119 26.49 -45.33 -1.02
N LEU A 120 26.12 -44.49 -1.98
CA LEU A 120 24.96 -44.70 -2.85
C LEU A 120 25.33 -45.58 -4.05
N LYS A 121 24.41 -46.45 -4.48
CA LYS A 121 24.57 -47.28 -5.68
C LYS A 121 23.63 -46.82 -6.79
N GLY A 122 24.13 -46.74 -8.01
CA GLY A 122 23.38 -46.36 -9.19
C GLY A 122 24.29 -45.74 -10.25
N THR A 123 23.87 -45.80 -11.51
CA THR A 123 24.54 -45.13 -12.65
C THR A 123 23.94 -43.76 -12.94
N THR A 124 22.77 -43.45 -12.36
CA THR A 124 22.09 -42.16 -12.48
C THR A 124 21.70 -41.62 -11.10
N ASP A 125 21.52 -40.30 -10.99
CA ASP A 125 21.13 -39.65 -9.73
C ASP A 125 19.76 -40.17 -9.21
N GLN A 126 18.86 -40.59 -10.09
CA GLN A 126 17.59 -41.21 -9.72
C GLN A 126 17.78 -42.64 -9.17
N GLN A 127 18.69 -43.43 -9.75
CA GLN A 127 19.00 -44.76 -9.23
C GLN A 127 19.64 -44.67 -7.84
N GLU A 128 20.55 -43.72 -7.63
CA GLU A 128 21.13 -43.43 -6.32
C GLU A 128 20.08 -43.02 -5.29
N TYR A 129 19.08 -42.23 -5.69
CA TYR A 129 17.95 -41.85 -4.84
C TYR A 129 17.09 -43.05 -4.45
N ILE A 130 16.73 -43.90 -5.42
CA ILE A 130 15.97 -45.13 -5.18
C ILE A 130 16.76 -46.07 -4.26
N TYR A 131 18.08 -46.14 -4.42
CA TYR A 131 18.94 -46.89 -3.51
C TYR A 131 18.92 -46.30 -2.09
N TYR A 132 18.95 -44.97 -1.94
CA TYR A 132 18.81 -44.33 -0.63
C TYR A 132 17.46 -44.67 0.03
N GLU A 133 16.35 -44.60 -0.71
CA GLU A 133 15.02 -45.00 -0.24
C GLU A 133 15.00 -46.46 0.24
N THR A 134 15.46 -47.39 -0.60
CA THR A 134 15.32 -48.84 -0.36
C THR A 134 16.35 -49.42 0.60
N ALA A 135 17.61 -48.98 0.56
CA ALA A 135 18.68 -49.53 1.39
C ALA A 135 18.79 -48.84 2.77
N TYR A 136 18.37 -47.58 2.88
CA TYR A 136 18.50 -46.78 4.10
C TYR A 136 17.14 -46.41 4.69
N LEU A 137 16.25 -45.75 3.94
CA LEU A 137 14.98 -45.28 4.49
C LEU A 137 13.94 -46.39 4.70
N GLN A 138 14.12 -47.59 4.12
CA GLN A 138 13.36 -48.79 4.47
C GLN A 138 13.98 -49.60 5.62
N ASN A 139 15.03 -49.09 6.26
CA ASN A 139 15.64 -49.68 7.45
C ASN A 139 15.25 -48.89 8.71
N PRO A 140 14.38 -49.44 9.59
CA PRO A 140 13.97 -48.77 10.83
C PRO A 140 15.13 -48.35 11.74
N GLU A 141 16.22 -49.13 11.78
CA GLU A 141 17.38 -48.79 12.61
C GLU A 141 18.16 -47.60 12.05
N TYR A 142 18.21 -47.46 10.72
CA TYR A 142 18.78 -46.28 10.09
C TYR A 142 17.95 -45.03 10.44
N ILE A 143 16.62 -45.10 10.34
CA ILE A 143 15.74 -43.99 10.73
C ILE A 143 15.96 -43.62 12.21
N ARG A 144 16.06 -44.62 13.10
CA ARG A 144 16.36 -44.37 14.53
C ARG A 144 17.71 -43.69 14.72
N ASN A 145 18.76 -44.13 14.04
CA ASN A 145 20.07 -43.48 14.07
C ASN A 145 20.03 -42.04 13.55
N LEU A 146 19.26 -41.80 12.48
CA LEU A 146 19.06 -40.47 11.95
C LEU A 146 18.38 -39.54 12.96
N CYS A 147 17.33 -40.02 13.63
CA CYS A 147 16.65 -39.28 14.69
C CYS A 147 17.52 -39.10 15.95
N ARG A 148 18.46 -40.01 16.25
CA ARG A 148 19.48 -39.79 17.30
C ARG A 148 20.46 -38.68 16.93
N LYS A 149 20.79 -38.53 15.64
CA LYS A 149 21.62 -37.43 15.12
C LYS A 149 20.88 -36.08 15.13
N TYR A 150 19.57 -36.10 14.91
CA TYR A 150 18.68 -34.93 14.90
C TYR A 150 17.52 -35.08 15.90
N PRO A 151 17.78 -35.00 17.22
CA PRO A 151 16.75 -35.25 18.23
C PRO A 151 15.61 -34.22 18.21
N GLU A 152 15.87 -32.95 17.87
CA GLU A 152 14.82 -31.94 17.75
C GLU A 152 13.90 -32.21 16.55
N MET A 153 14.42 -32.81 15.48
CA MET A 153 13.60 -33.25 14.34
C MET A 153 12.62 -34.35 14.78
N LEU A 154 13.07 -35.33 15.57
CA LEU A 154 12.20 -36.35 16.13
C LEU A 154 11.13 -35.74 17.03
N ARG A 155 11.52 -34.87 17.97
CA ARG A 155 10.59 -34.20 18.88
C ARG A 155 9.47 -33.51 18.11
N LEU A 156 9.82 -32.75 17.07
CA LEU A 156 8.85 -32.01 16.25
C LEU A 156 7.94 -32.91 15.41
N ILE A 157 8.47 -34.00 14.84
CA ILE A 157 7.67 -34.99 14.10
C ILE A 157 6.64 -35.63 15.05
N LEU A 158 7.06 -36.10 16.22
CA LEU A 158 6.16 -36.73 17.18
C LEU A 158 5.15 -35.73 17.76
N LEU A 159 5.57 -34.49 18.00
CA LEU A 159 4.68 -33.40 18.40
C LEU A 159 3.57 -33.19 17.38
N ARG A 160 3.89 -32.99 16.10
CA ARG A 160 2.89 -32.76 15.05
C ARG A 160 1.98 -33.96 14.81
N ILE A 161 2.51 -35.18 14.87
CA ILE A 161 1.67 -36.39 14.79
C ILE A 161 0.69 -36.43 15.96
N GLY A 162 1.16 -36.15 17.18
CA GLY A 162 0.31 -36.08 18.37
C GLY A 162 -0.82 -35.06 18.21
N GLN A 163 -0.48 -33.84 17.79
CA GLN A 163 -1.45 -32.76 17.57
C GLN A 163 -2.51 -33.13 16.52
N VAL A 164 -2.12 -33.74 15.40
CA VAL A 164 -3.06 -34.23 14.37
C VAL A 164 -4.02 -35.29 14.93
N ILE A 165 -3.53 -36.20 15.77
CA ILE A 165 -4.36 -37.25 16.38
C ILE A 165 -5.32 -36.65 17.41
N GLU A 166 -4.84 -35.75 18.27
CA GLU A 166 -5.64 -35.06 19.28
C GLU A 166 -6.76 -34.24 18.62
N GLU A 167 -6.41 -33.38 17.66
CA GLU A 167 -7.36 -32.56 16.89
C GLU A 167 -8.41 -33.43 16.19
N THR A 168 -7.99 -34.53 15.54
CA THR A 168 -8.94 -35.46 14.89
C THR A 168 -9.91 -36.08 15.89
N ASN A 169 -9.41 -36.51 17.06
CA ASN A 169 -10.24 -37.13 18.10
C ASN A 169 -11.23 -36.13 18.73
N GLU A 170 -10.81 -34.88 18.85
CA GLU A 170 -11.62 -33.76 19.36
C GLU A 170 -12.74 -33.40 18.38
N ILE A 171 -12.41 -33.22 17.09
CA ILE A 171 -13.41 -33.00 16.02
C ILE A 171 -14.46 -34.12 16.01
N LEU A 172 -14.02 -35.38 16.08
CA LEU A 172 -14.94 -36.52 16.12
C LEU A 172 -15.85 -36.49 17.35
N LYS A 173 -15.31 -36.12 18.52
CA LYS A 173 -16.09 -35.98 19.75
C LYS A 173 -17.16 -34.90 19.59
N TYR A 174 -16.78 -33.69 19.13
CA TYR A 174 -17.75 -32.60 18.97
C TYR A 174 -18.78 -32.88 17.87
N LEU A 175 -18.39 -33.54 16.77
CA LEU A 175 -19.34 -34.02 15.77
C LEU A 175 -20.41 -34.94 16.37
N GLU A 176 -20.04 -35.81 17.32
CA GLU A 176 -20.97 -36.73 17.98
C GLU A 176 -21.90 -36.00 18.96
N GLU A 177 -21.37 -35.02 19.69
CA GLU A 177 -22.11 -34.20 20.66
C GLU A 177 -23.11 -33.26 19.97
N ASP A 178 -22.71 -32.64 18.84
CA ASP A 178 -23.50 -31.62 18.15
C ASP A 178 -24.31 -32.11 16.96
N GLN A 179 -24.23 -33.40 16.66
CA GLN A 179 -24.77 -34.02 15.45
C GLN A 179 -26.18 -33.52 15.09
N SER A 180 -27.13 -33.57 16.03
CA SER A 180 -28.53 -33.19 15.79
C SER A 180 -28.68 -31.71 15.40
N PHE A 181 -27.88 -30.83 15.99
CA PHE A 181 -27.91 -29.40 15.67
C PHE A 181 -27.28 -29.13 14.31
N ILE A 182 -26.19 -29.83 13.97
CA ILE A 182 -25.56 -29.75 12.64
C ILE A 182 -26.55 -30.22 11.56
N GLU A 183 -27.24 -31.33 11.79
CA GLU A 183 -28.25 -31.88 10.88
C GLU A 183 -29.41 -30.89 10.67
N GLU A 184 -29.95 -30.32 11.74
CA GLU A 184 -31.08 -29.39 11.67
C GLU A 184 -30.69 -28.03 11.09
N LYS A 185 -29.59 -27.43 11.57
CA LYS A 185 -29.26 -26.03 11.31
C LYS A 185 -28.31 -25.83 10.14
N ILE A 186 -27.42 -26.78 9.83
CA ILE A 186 -26.41 -26.59 8.77
C ILE A 186 -26.77 -27.43 7.54
N LEU A 187 -26.86 -28.75 7.69
CA LEU A 187 -26.97 -29.68 6.57
C LEU A 187 -28.37 -29.85 6.00
N GLY A 188 -29.40 -29.78 6.86
CA GLY A 188 -30.79 -30.09 6.51
C GLY A 188 -31.07 -31.59 6.27
N ASN A 189 -30.10 -32.47 6.53
CA ASN A 189 -30.19 -33.92 6.34
C ASN A 189 -29.47 -34.64 7.48
N THR A 190 -29.88 -35.87 7.77
CA THR A 190 -29.20 -36.73 8.75
C THR A 190 -27.93 -37.34 8.16
N PHE A 191 -26.91 -37.55 8.99
CA PHE A 191 -25.68 -38.23 8.60
C PHE A 191 -25.19 -39.13 9.73
N CYS A 192 -24.64 -40.31 9.40
CA CYS A 192 -24.00 -41.20 10.39
C CYS A 192 -22.56 -41.57 10.01
N LYS A 193 -22.11 -41.12 8.84
CA LYS A 193 -20.82 -41.46 8.25
C LYS A 193 -20.13 -40.22 7.69
N ILE A 194 -18.84 -40.09 8.01
CA ILE A 194 -17.93 -39.12 7.41
C ILE A 194 -16.97 -39.83 6.47
N SER A 195 -16.62 -39.21 5.35
CA SER A 195 -15.70 -39.74 4.35
C SER A 195 -14.32 -39.09 4.41
N LYS A 196 -14.23 -37.85 4.90
CA LYS A 196 -12.97 -37.11 4.93
C LYS A 196 -12.95 -36.00 5.97
N ILE A 197 -11.84 -35.86 6.68
CA ILE A 197 -11.49 -34.69 7.49
C ILE A 197 -10.21 -34.10 6.90
N SER A 198 -10.26 -32.88 6.42
CA SER A 198 -9.10 -32.17 5.88
C SER A 198 -8.68 -31.08 6.85
N LEU A 199 -7.63 -31.36 7.63
CA LEU A 199 -7.01 -30.42 8.57
C LEU A 199 -6.13 -29.39 7.82
N GLU A 200 -5.52 -28.47 8.58
CA GLU A 200 -4.59 -27.45 8.10
C GLU A 200 -5.22 -26.50 7.06
N LYS A 201 -6.46 -26.06 7.31
CA LYS A 201 -7.14 -25.02 6.51
C LYS A 201 -6.90 -23.60 7.04
N SER A 202 -6.21 -23.47 8.17
CA SER A 202 -5.73 -22.21 8.74
C SER A 202 -4.34 -22.43 9.31
N ASP A 203 -3.72 -21.36 9.78
CA ASP A 203 -2.51 -21.45 10.59
C ASP A 203 -2.78 -22.25 11.89
N PRO A 204 -1.81 -23.04 12.36
CA PRO A 204 -1.92 -23.79 13.61
C PRO A 204 -1.80 -22.87 14.82
N HIS A 205 -2.72 -23.03 15.76
CA HIS A 205 -2.76 -22.34 17.04
C HIS A 205 -3.15 -23.33 18.15
N TYR A 206 -3.00 -22.94 19.43
CA TYR A 206 -3.54 -23.69 20.57
C TYR A 206 -3.11 -25.16 20.68
N GLY A 207 -1.84 -25.46 20.42
CA GLY A 207 -1.35 -26.83 20.39
C GLY A 207 -1.70 -27.52 19.08
N GLY A 208 -1.60 -26.82 17.96
CA GLY A 208 -1.68 -27.37 16.62
C GLY A 208 -3.07 -27.43 16.01
N HIS A 209 -4.10 -26.89 16.66
CA HIS A 209 -5.46 -26.81 16.16
C HIS A 209 -5.57 -25.86 14.97
N THR A 210 -6.37 -26.27 13.99
CA THR A 210 -6.61 -25.58 12.73
C THR A 210 -8.09 -25.61 12.37
N VAL A 211 -8.49 -24.75 11.44
CA VAL A 211 -9.78 -24.91 10.75
C VAL A 211 -9.75 -26.23 9.98
N ALA A 212 -10.84 -27.00 10.06
CA ALA A 212 -10.96 -28.29 9.37
C ALA A 212 -12.18 -28.31 8.43
N GLU A 213 -12.01 -28.92 7.26
CA GLU A 213 -13.09 -29.18 6.30
C GLU A 213 -13.51 -30.65 6.41
N ILE A 214 -14.78 -30.90 6.69
CA ILE A 214 -15.33 -32.23 6.91
C ILE A 214 -16.29 -32.56 5.79
N GLU A 215 -16.08 -33.70 5.14
CA GLU A 215 -16.94 -34.23 4.09
C GLU A 215 -17.72 -35.42 4.62
N ILE A 216 -19.04 -35.36 4.50
CA ILE A 216 -19.93 -36.48 4.83
C ILE A 216 -20.10 -37.41 3.62
N GLU A 217 -20.54 -38.66 3.82
CA GLU A 217 -20.57 -39.69 2.76
C GLU A 217 -21.39 -39.29 1.53
N ASN A 218 -22.39 -38.41 1.68
CA ASN A 218 -23.21 -37.90 0.57
C ASN A 218 -22.55 -36.74 -0.22
N GLY A 219 -21.32 -36.35 0.14
CA GLY A 219 -20.55 -35.28 -0.50
C GLY A 219 -20.83 -33.86 -0.01
N GLN A 220 -21.76 -33.64 0.94
CA GLN A 220 -21.90 -32.35 1.62
C GLN A 220 -20.69 -32.08 2.53
N LYS A 221 -20.42 -30.79 2.78
CA LYS A 221 -19.25 -30.34 3.53
C LYS A 221 -19.65 -29.39 4.65
N ILE A 222 -18.90 -29.46 5.74
CA ILE A 222 -19.03 -28.59 6.93
C ILE A 222 -17.63 -28.09 7.30
N ILE A 223 -17.55 -26.85 7.81
CA ILE A 223 -16.33 -26.29 8.37
C ILE A 223 -16.38 -26.38 9.89
N TYR A 224 -15.32 -26.92 10.48
CA TYR A 224 -15.05 -26.88 11.92
C TYR A 224 -14.05 -25.78 12.23
N ARG A 225 -14.29 -25.04 13.32
CA ARG A 225 -13.33 -24.08 13.87
C ARG A 225 -13.06 -24.38 15.34
N PRO A 226 -11.80 -24.36 15.80
CA PRO A 226 -11.43 -24.67 17.18
C PRO A 226 -11.57 -23.46 18.12
N ASN A 227 -12.58 -22.60 17.89
CA ASN A 227 -12.84 -21.40 18.68
C ASN A 227 -14.29 -20.94 18.57
N ASP A 228 -14.68 -20.01 19.44
CA ASP A 228 -15.95 -19.28 19.36
C ASP A 228 -15.98 -18.33 18.15
N ILE A 229 -17.12 -18.29 17.46
CA ILE A 229 -17.40 -17.38 16.35
C ILE A 229 -18.67 -16.54 16.57
N GLU A 230 -19.07 -16.25 17.81
CA GLU A 230 -20.26 -15.44 18.08
C GLU A 230 -20.20 -14.07 17.39
N LYS A 231 -18.99 -13.53 17.19
CA LYS A 231 -18.79 -12.29 16.43
C LYS A 231 -19.26 -12.39 14.96
N ASN A 232 -19.22 -13.57 14.35
CA ASN A 232 -19.70 -13.78 12.98
C ASN A 232 -21.23 -13.56 12.91
N LYS A 233 -21.98 -13.90 13.96
CA LYS A 233 -23.42 -13.62 14.04
C LYS A 233 -23.70 -12.12 14.05
N ILE A 234 -22.94 -11.36 14.84
CA ILE A 234 -23.05 -9.90 14.91
C ILE A 234 -22.71 -9.29 13.55
N TYR A 235 -21.65 -9.78 12.90
CA TYR A 235 -21.29 -9.38 11.54
C TYR A 235 -22.44 -9.63 10.54
N PHE A 236 -23.09 -10.79 10.57
CA PHE A 236 -24.22 -11.06 9.68
C PHE A 236 -25.42 -10.15 9.96
N GLN A 237 -25.70 -9.85 11.23
CA GLN A 237 -26.74 -8.89 11.61
C GLN A 237 -26.42 -7.48 11.10
N MET A 238 -25.17 -7.05 11.20
CA MET A 238 -24.73 -5.77 10.65
C MET A 238 -24.82 -5.74 9.12
N TYR A 239 -24.42 -6.82 8.44
CA TYR A 239 -24.52 -6.92 6.99
C TYR A 239 -25.98 -6.89 6.52
N ASP A 240 -26.85 -7.68 7.14
CA ASP A 240 -28.30 -7.67 6.87
C ASP A 240 -28.88 -6.27 7.10
N TRP A 241 -28.52 -5.63 8.21
CA TRP A 241 -28.92 -4.25 8.50
C TRP A 241 -28.47 -3.30 7.40
N LEU A 242 -27.23 -3.40 6.88
CA LEU A 242 -26.72 -2.53 5.81
C LEU A 242 -27.39 -2.78 4.45
N MET A 243 -27.93 -3.99 4.22
CA MET A 243 -28.62 -4.36 2.97
C MET A 243 -30.05 -3.79 2.88
N VAL A 244 -30.67 -3.42 4.00
CA VAL A 244 -32.06 -2.93 4.02
C VAL A 244 -32.23 -1.67 3.18
N GLY A 245 -33.08 -1.76 2.16
CA GLY A 245 -33.39 -0.68 1.21
C GLY A 245 -32.50 -0.69 -0.04
N SER A 246 -31.60 -1.66 -0.19
CA SER A 246 -30.78 -1.84 -1.39
C SER A 246 -31.54 -2.40 -2.59
N GLY A 247 -32.67 -3.07 -2.35
CA GLY A 247 -33.41 -3.83 -3.36
C GLY A 247 -32.84 -5.23 -3.63
N LEU A 248 -31.85 -5.66 -2.83
CA LEU A 248 -31.25 -6.99 -2.89
C LEU A 248 -31.37 -7.68 -1.53
N ASP A 249 -31.51 -9.00 -1.55
CA ASP A 249 -31.49 -9.80 -0.33
C ASP A 249 -30.06 -10.02 0.18
N ALA A 250 -29.91 -9.95 1.51
CA ALA A 250 -28.72 -10.42 2.19
C ALA A 250 -28.67 -11.97 2.13
N SER A 251 -27.47 -12.52 2.02
CA SER A 251 -27.22 -13.94 2.19
C SER A 251 -25.99 -14.11 3.05
N TYR A 252 -26.03 -15.10 3.92
CA TYR A 252 -24.94 -15.44 4.82
C TYR A 252 -25.02 -16.93 5.13
N ARG A 253 -23.84 -17.52 5.29
CA ARG A 253 -23.68 -18.92 5.69
C ARG A 253 -24.28 -19.20 7.07
N LYS A 254 -24.81 -20.42 7.24
CA LYS A 254 -25.31 -20.87 8.54
C LYS A 254 -24.15 -21.21 9.48
N LEU A 255 -24.35 -21.00 10.79
CA LEU A 255 -23.34 -21.33 11.80
C LEU A 255 -23.94 -21.79 13.14
N LEU A 256 -23.14 -22.55 13.88
CA LEU A 256 -23.31 -22.91 15.29
C LEU A 256 -22.03 -22.48 16.03
N SER A 257 -22.16 -21.73 17.13
CA SER A 257 -21.01 -21.25 17.90
C SER A 257 -21.10 -21.75 19.33
N TYR A 258 -19.98 -22.27 19.83
CA TYR A 258 -19.80 -22.68 21.22
C TYR A 258 -18.50 -22.06 21.76
N GLN A 259 -18.29 -22.18 23.07
CA GLN A 259 -17.14 -21.53 23.73
C GLN A 259 -15.78 -22.07 23.28
N THR A 260 -15.68 -23.37 22.95
CA THR A 260 -14.42 -24.03 22.60
C THR A 260 -14.30 -24.38 21.12
N HIS A 261 -15.41 -24.37 20.38
CA HIS A 261 -15.45 -24.80 18.98
C HIS A 261 -16.71 -24.27 18.29
N SER A 262 -16.72 -24.31 16.97
CA SER A 262 -17.83 -23.85 16.15
C SER A 262 -17.96 -24.61 14.83
N TRP A 263 -19.15 -24.56 14.25
CA TRP A 263 -19.47 -25.16 12.95
C TRP A 263 -20.02 -24.12 11.99
N GLU A 264 -19.56 -24.14 10.75
CA GLU A 264 -20.07 -23.27 9.67
C GLU A 264 -20.45 -24.07 8.44
N GLU A 265 -21.45 -23.60 7.71
CA GLU A 265 -21.77 -24.08 6.37
C GLU A 265 -20.58 -23.86 5.42
N TYR A 266 -20.26 -24.89 4.63
CA TYR A 266 -19.23 -24.78 3.60
C TYR A 266 -19.70 -23.87 2.45
N VAL A 267 -19.01 -22.74 2.27
CA VAL A 267 -19.27 -21.81 1.17
C VAL A 267 -18.68 -22.39 -0.13
N LYS A 268 -19.56 -22.67 -1.10
CA LYS A 268 -19.16 -23.15 -2.43
C LYS A 268 -18.80 -21.98 -3.32
N TYR A 269 -17.71 -22.13 -4.08
CA TYR A 269 -17.45 -21.28 -5.23
C TYR A 269 -18.52 -21.53 -6.31
N ARG A 270 -19.11 -20.46 -6.85
CA ARG A 270 -20.05 -20.53 -7.98
C ARG A 270 -19.81 -19.34 -8.91
N SER A 271 -19.88 -19.56 -10.22
CA SER A 271 -19.85 -18.48 -11.20
C SER A 271 -21.18 -17.74 -11.24
N CYS A 272 -21.14 -16.44 -11.53
CA CYS A 272 -22.31 -15.67 -11.93
C CYS A 272 -22.89 -16.23 -13.24
N GLN A 273 -24.22 -16.21 -13.39
CA GLN A 273 -24.92 -16.74 -14.56
C GLN A 273 -25.18 -15.68 -15.63
N ASN A 274 -25.25 -14.40 -15.25
CA ASN A 274 -25.59 -13.29 -16.14
C ASN A 274 -24.95 -11.98 -15.66
N ASP A 275 -25.06 -10.92 -16.47
CA ASP A 275 -24.46 -9.61 -16.15
C ASP A 275 -25.11 -8.94 -14.93
N GLN A 276 -26.40 -9.21 -14.66
CA GLN A 276 -27.07 -8.65 -13.48
C GLN A 276 -26.49 -9.25 -12.19
N GLU A 277 -26.22 -10.55 -12.15
CA GLU A 277 -25.56 -11.20 -11.01
C GLU A 277 -24.15 -10.64 -10.77
N VAL A 278 -23.41 -10.33 -11.84
CA VAL A 278 -22.08 -9.69 -11.71
C VAL A 278 -22.22 -8.28 -11.11
N LYS A 279 -23.19 -7.49 -11.58
CA LYS A 279 -23.45 -6.15 -10.99
C LYS A 279 -23.85 -6.25 -9.52
N ASN A 280 -24.75 -7.17 -9.19
CA ASN A 280 -25.19 -7.40 -7.82
C ASN A 280 -24.02 -7.84 -6.91
N TYR A 281 -23.11 -8.68 -7.42
CA TYR A 281 -21.89 -9.07 -6.70
C TYR A 281 -21.03 -7.86 -6.31
N PHE A 282 -20.76 -6.97 -7.27
CA PHE A 282 -19.92 -5.80 -7.03
C PHE A 282 -20.61 -4.74 -6.16
N PHE A 283 -21.93 -4.59 -6.28
CA PHE A 283 -22.72 -3.78 -5.36
C PHE A 283 -22.64 -4.33 -3.92
N ARG A 284 -22.83 -5.64 -3.71
CA ARG A 284 -22.65 -6.28 -2.39
C ARG A 284 -21.22 -6.14 -1.88
N SER A 285 -20.23 -6.23 -2.76
CA SER A 285 -18.82 -6.00 -2.41
C SER A 285 -18.59 -4.58 -1.89
N GLY A 286 -19.26 -3.57 -2.47
CA GLY A 286 -19.25 -2.19 -1.97
C GLY A 286 -19.81 -2.05 -0.55
N ILE A 287 -20.92 -2.75 -0.26
CA ILE A 287 -21.51 -2.79 1.09
C ILE A 287 -20.55 -3.46 2.09
N LEU A 288 -19.97 -4.60 1.73
CA LEU A 288 -18.99 -5.30 2.55
C LEU A 288 -17.74 -4.47 2.80
N LEU A 289 -17.26 -3.75 1.78
CA LEU A 289 -16.13 -2.83 1.93
C LEU A 289 -16.44 -1.72 2.94
N PHE A 290 -17.66 -1.19 2.93
CA PHE A 290 -18.10 -0.24 3.94
C PHE A 290 -18.17 -0.88 5.34
N LEU A 291 -18.65 -2.13 5.46
CA LEU A 291 -18.68 -2.86 6.73
C LEU A 291 -17.28 -3.08 7.31
N CYS A 292 -16.31 -3.46 6.48
CA CYS A 292 -14.90 -3.57 6.87
C CYS A 292 -14.34 -2.20 7.30
N TYR A 293 -14.64 -1.13 6.56
CA TYR A 293 -14.25 0.23 6.92
C TYR A 293 -14.85 0.68 8.27
N LEU A 294 -16.15 0.45 8.48
CA LEU A 294 -16.88 0.83 9.68
C LEU A 294 -16.36 0.12 10.94
N THR A 295 -16.03 -1.17 10.82
CA THR A 295 -15.52 -2.02 11.90
C THR A 295 -14.00 -1.96 12.03
N TYR A 296 -13.35 -1.12 11.23
CA TYR A 296 -11.90 -0.97 11.21
C TYR A 296 -11.14 -2.26 10.88
N SER A 297 -11.81 -3.23 10.27
CA SER A 297 -11.25 -4.53 9.95
C SER A 297 -10.05 -4.40 9.02
N THR A 298 -9.05 -5.25 9.24
CA THR A 298 -7.82 -5.31 8.44
C THR A 298 -7.62 -6.73 7.93
N ASP A 299 -6.66 -6.98 7.04
CA ASP A 299 -6.29 -8.33 6.59
C ASP A 299 -7.39 -9.07 5.77
N ILE A 300 -8.30 -8.33 5.12
CA ILE A 300 -9.35 -8.91 4.25
C ILE A 300 -8.79 -9.15 2.84
N HIS A 301 -7.90 -10.13 2.72
CA HIS A 301 -7.23 -10.51 1.48
C HIS A 301 -8.06 -11.47 0.61
N GLY A 302 -7.62 -11.71 -0.63
CA GLY A 302 -8.36 -12.54 -1.58
C GLY A 302 -8.55 -13.99 -1.13
N GLU A 303 -7.67 -14.54 -0.29
CA GLU A 303 -7.80 -15.86 0.31
C GLU A 303 -8.98 -15.95 1.30
N ASN A 304 -9.37 -14.81 1.87
CA ASN A 304 -10.44 -14.68 2.86
C ASN A 304 -11.80 -14.42 2.21
N ILE A 305 -11.90 -14.47 0.89
CA ILE A 305 -13.14 -14.24 0.13
C ILE A 305 -13.44 -15.43 -0.78
N ILE A 306 -14.70 -15.86 -0.80
CA ILE A 306 -15.22 -16.83 -1.77
C ILE A 306 -16.31 -16.16 -2.60
N SER A 307 -16.21 -16.26 -3.93
CA SER A 307 -17.25 -15.85 -4.86
C SER A 307 -18.28 -16.96 -5.03
N ASN A 308 -19.46 -16.78 -4.44
CA ASN A 308 -20.59 -17.72 -4.50
C ASN A 308 -21.71 -17.15 -5.38
N GLY A 309 -21.51 -17.13 -6.70
CA GLY A 309 -22.45 -16.54 -7.64
C GLY A 309 -22.46 -15.02 -7.49
N GLU A 310 -23.61 -14.43 -7.22
CA GLU A 310 -23.75 -13.00 -6.95
C GLU A 310 -23.44 -12.59 -5.49
N TYR A 311 -22.97 -13.53 -4.65
CA TYR A 311 -22.71 -13.32 -3.23
C TYR A 311 -21.20 -13.40 -2.92
N PRO A 312 -20.52 -12.27 -2.67
CA PRO A 312 -19.19 -12.26 -2.07
C PRO A 312 -19.27 -12.65 -0.60
N GLU A 313 -18.50 -13.67 -0.19
CA GLU A 313 -18.52 -14.20 1.18
C GLU A 313 -17.17 -14.04 1.86
N ILE A 314 -17.10 -13.26 2.93
CA ILE A 314 -15.90 -13.14 3.78
C ILE A 314 -15.89 -14.32 4.75
N ILE A 315 -14.91 -15.22 4.58
CA ILE A 315 -14.82 -16.47 5.34
C ILE A 315 -13.93 -16.35 6.57
N ASP A 316 -13.12 -15.31 6.69
CA ASP A 316 -12.32 -15.03 7.88
C ASP A 316 -12.58 -13.62 8.42
N LEU A 317 -12.94 -13.56 9.70
CA LEU A 317 -13.32 -12.35 10.43
C LEU A 317 -12.50 -12.21 11.72
N GLU A 318 -11.37 -12.91 11.83
CA GLU A 318 -10.58 -12.96 13.04
C GLU A 318 -10.05 -11.60 13.51
N THR A 319 -9.77 -10.69 12.56
CA THR A 319 -9.29 -9.31 12.79
C THR A 319 -10.42 -8.28 12.94
N MET A 320 -11.69 -8.71 13.02
CA MET A 320 -12.85 -7.85 13.26
C MET A 320 -13.29 -7.93 14.74
N PRO A 321 -13.56 -6.79 15.41
CA PRO A 321 -13.27 -5.42 14.98
C PRO A 321 -11.75 -5.18 14.94
N GLY A 322 -11.27 -4.37 14.00
CA GLY A 322 -9.83 -4.14 13.88
C GLY A 322 -9.30 -3.15 14.91
N HIS A 323 -7.97 -3.00 14.93
CA HIS A 323 -7.28 -2.16 15.90
C HIS A 323 -6.46 -1.07 15.23
N GLY A 324 -6.64 0.18 15.66
CA GLY A 324 -5.73 1.26 15.33
C GLY A 324 -4.28 0.96 15.76
N LYS A 325 -3.31 1.32 14.93
CA LYS A 325 -1.91 1.44 15.37
C LYS A 325 -1.80 2.52 16.45
N ASP A 326 -1.00 2.27 17.48
CA ASP A 326 -0.77 3.22 18.58
C ASP A 326 -0.02 4.44 18.04
N LYS A 327 -0.49 5.65 18.37
CA LYS A 327 0.15 6.93 18.01
C LYS A 327 1.57 7.13 18.56
N ASN A 328 2.06 6.20 19.39
CA ASN A 328 3.34 6.29 20.08
C ASN A 328 4.56 5.80 19.29
N SER A 329 4.41 5.40 18.02
CA SER A 329 5.55 5.32 17.10
C SER A 329 5.98 6.73 16.67
N ILE A 330 6.54 7.52 17.60
CA ILE A 330 6.94 8.95 17.47
C ILE A 330 8.13 9.15 16.49
N GLY A 331 8.25 8.32 15.46
CA GLY A 331 9.23 8.45 14.38
C GLY A 331 8.66 8.24 12.97
N GLU A 332 7.41 7.81 12.82
CA GLU A 332 6.74 7.76 11.51
C GLU A 332 6.01 9.08 11.27
N LYS A 333 6.16 9.63 10.06
CA LYS A 333 5.67 10.96 9.70
C LYS A 333 4.14 11.03 9.91
N LYS A 334 3.63 12.20 10.33
CA LYS A 334 2.19 12.55 10.42
C LYS A 334 1.35 12.23 9.15
N SER A 335 1.99 11.85 8.04
CA SER A 335 1.35 11.45 6.78
C SER A 335 0.60 10.11 6.85
N ASP A 336 0.99 9.19 7.73
CA ASP A 336 0.43 7.82 7.74
C ASP A 336 -0.95 7.71 8.43
N ASP A 337 -1.38 8.72 9.19
CA ASP A 337 -2.65 8.71 9.92
C ASP A 337 -3.86 8.63 8.98
N PHE A 338 -3.84 9.28 7.80
CA PHE A 338 -5.02 9.30 6.93
C PHE A 338 -5.28 7.98 6.22
N ALA A 339 -4.24 7.35 5.67
CA ALA A 339 -4.38 6.04 5.02
C ALA A 339 -4.90 5.00 6.03
N GLN A 340 -4.41 5.09 7.27
CA GLN A 340 -4.86 4.30 8.41
C GLN A 340 -6.33 4.56 8.79
N PHE A 341 -6.95 5.69 8.47
CA PHE A 341 -8.37 5.93 8.75
C PHE A 341 -9.23 5.94 7.49
N SER A 342 -8.80 5.20 6.46
CA SER A 342 -9.48 5.12 5.17
C SER A 342 -9.81 3.68 4.78
N VAL A 343 -10.60 3.51 3.72
CA VAL A 343 -10.90 2.21 3.11
C VAL A 343 -9.66 1.41 2.70
N LEU A 344 -8.50 2.07 2.56
CA LEU A 344 -7.24 1.46 2.11
C LEU A 344 -6.65 0.47 3.11
N GLN A 345 -6.90 0.64 4.41
CA GLN A 345 -6.33 -0.25 5.43
C GLN A 345 -6.96 -1.65 5.48
N THR A 346 -8.11 -1.82 4.82
CA THR A 346 -8.95 -3.01 5.01
C THR A 346 -8.31 -4.30 4.49
N GLY A 347 -7.35 -4.19 3.57
CA GLY A 347 -6.86 -5.31 2.76
C GLY A 347 -7.80 -5.68 1.61
N PHE A 348 -9.02 -5.16 1.59
CA PHE A 348 -10.04 -5.49 0.60
C PHE A 348 -9.78 -4.79 -0.74
N LEU A 349 -9.15 -3.61 -0.74
CA LEU A 349 -8.74 -2.90 -1.96
C LEU A 349 -7.27 -3.17 -2.31
N PRO A 350 -6.91 -3.20 -3.61
CA PRO A 350 -5.51 -3.27 -4.02
C PRO A 350 -4.80 -1.98 -3.62
N MET A 351 -3.79 -2.09 -2.76
CA MET A 351 -2.96 -0.96 -2.36
C MET A 351 -1.51 -1.18 -2.84
N PRO A 352 -0.81 -0.14 -3.31
CA PRO A 352 0.63 -0.21 -3.49
C PRO A 352 1.25 -0.53 -2.13
N ALA A 353 1.75 -1.77 -1.97
CA ALA A 353 2.29 -2.22 -0.70
C ALA A 353 3.44 -1.32 -0.23
N TRP A 354 3.65 -1.34 1.08
CA TRP A 354 4.80 -0.77 1.76
C TRP A 354 6.10 -1.15 1.05
N GLY A 355 6.86 -0.16 0.60
CA GLY A 355 8.15 -0.39 -0.06
C GLY A 355 8.13 -0.19 -1.58
N GLU A 356 9.32 -0.04 -2.13
CA GLU A 356 9.56 0.64 -3.41
C GLU A 356 9.28 -0.19 -4.68
N SER A 357 8.47 -1.26 -4.68
CA SER A 357 8.20 -2.00 -5.92
C SER A 357 7.03 -1.47 -6.76
N GLU A 358 7.29 -1.39 -8.07
CA GLU A 358 6.39 -0.99 -9.16
C GLU A 358 5.27 -2.02 -9.38
N GLY A 359 4.05 -1.55 -9.71
CA GLY A 359 3.05 -2.31 -10.48
C GLY A 359 2.59 -3.68 -9.97
N GLU A 360 2.92 -4.08 -8.73
CA GLU A 360 2.61 -5.41 -8.22
C GLU A 360 1.15 -5.52 -7.75
N ASN A 361 0.45 -6.54 -8.24
CA ASN A 361 -0.86 -6.91 -7.74
C ASN A 361 -0.72 -7.36 -6.29
N PHE A 362 -1.32 -6.61 -5.39
CA PHE A 362 -1.48 -7.00 -4.00
C PHE A 362 -2.58 -8.07 -3.91
N PRO A 363 -2.50 -9.08 -3.02
CA PRO A 363 -3.55 -10.09 -2.82
C PRO A 363 -4.75 -9.48 -2.08
N SER A 364 -5.30 -8.38 -2.60
CA SER A 364 -6.47 -7.74 -2.03
C SER A 364 -7.73 -8.58 -2.19
N GLY A 365 -8.72 -8.37 -1.33
CA GLY A 365 -10.01 -9.06 -1.46
C GLY A 365 -10.70 -8.83 -2.82
N LEU A 366 -10.58 -7.62 -3.38
CA LEU A 366 -10.99 -7.30 -4.75
C LEU A 366 -9.78 -7.34 -5.69
N HIS A 367 -9.78 -8.30 -6.61
CA HIS A 367 -8.70 -8.52 -7.57
C HIS A 367 -9.22 -9.20 -8.85
N THR A 368 -8.41 -9.17 -9.91
CA THR A 368 -8.75 -9.78 -11.22
C THR A 368 -7.86 -10.99 -11.55
N ASP A 369 -6.70 -11.10 -10.92
CA ASP A 369 -5.69 -12.09 -11.28
C ASP A 369 -5.71 -13.29 -10.31
N ALA A 370 -6.07 -14.46 -10.85
CA ALA A 370 -6.16 -15.69 -10.07
C ALA A 370 -4.81 -16.15 -9.48
N ILE A 371 -3.70 -15.70 -10.08
CA ILE A 371 -2.34 -16.04 -9.65
C ILE A 371 -1.56 -14.74 -9.50
N ILE A 372 -1.13 -14.46 -8.28
CA ILE A 372 -0.32 -13.29 -7.95
C ILE A 372 1.11 -13.74 -7.71
N LYS A 373 2.06 -13.13 -8.43
CA LYS A 373 3.50 -13.36 -8.22
C LYS A 373 4.01 -12.43 -7.14
N THR A 374 4.73 -12.97 -6.16
CA THR A 374 5.36 -12.20 -5.08
C THR A 374 6.87 -12.19 -5.27
N LYS A 375 7.53 -11.09 -4.91
CA LYS A 375 9.01 -11.01 -4.85
C LYS A 375 9.61 -11.76 -3.66
N ILE A 376 8.76 -12.24 -2.76
CA ILE A 376 9.17 -13.05 -1.62
C ILE A 376 9.64 -14.39 -2.18
N LYS A 377 10.93 -14.68 -1.99
CA LYS A 377 11.53 -15.92 -2.43
C LYS A 377 11.14 -17.04 -1.46
N ILE A 378 10.35 -17.99 -1.94
CA ILE A 378 9.90 -19.15 -1.17
C ILE A 378 10.90 -20.30 -1.37
N PRO A 379 11.35 -20.96 -0.29
CA PRO A 379 12.12 -22.19 -0.40
C PRO A 379 11.35 -23.24 -1.22
N THR A 380 11.95 -23.76 -2.29
CA THR A 380 11.37 -24.80 -3.17
C THR A 380 12.35 -25.96 -3.36
N ILE A 381 11.83 -27.20 -3.40
CA ILE A 381 12.64 -28.38 -3.73
C ILE A 381 13.02 -28.35 -5.22
N CYS A 382 14.32 -28.42 -5.50
CA CYS A 382 14.89 -28.61 -6.83
C CYS A 382 15.35 -30.07 -6.99
N ASN A 383 15.31 -30.58 -8.23
CA ASN A 383 15.67 -31.96 -8.57
C ASN A 383 14.97 -33.02 -7.69
N PRO A 384 13.63 -33.04 -7.64
CA PRO A 384 12.91 -34.03 -6.83
C PRO A 384 13.23 -35.46 -7.31
N TYR A 385 13.16 -36.42 -6.39
CA TYR A 385 13.45 -37.85 -6.64
C TYR A 385 14.84 -38.11 -7.24
N SER A 386 15.85 -37.35 -6.81
CA SER A 386 17.23 -37.42 -7.27
C SER A 386 18.21 -37.27 -6.11
N SER A 387 19.39 -37.90 -6.20
CA SER A 387 20.46 -37.73 -5.21
C SER A 387 21.12 -36.33 -5.25
N LYS A 388 20.74 -35.48 -6.21
CA LYS A 388 21.08 -34.05 -6.30
C LYS A 388 19.93 -33.13 -5.83
N ILE A 389 18.99 -33.69 -5.08
CA ILE A 389 17.86 -32.93 -4.50
C ILE A 389 18.38 -31.81 -3.60
N GLU A 390 17.90 -30.59 -3.80
CA GLU A 390 18.38 -29.44 -3.05
C GLU A 390 17.26 -28.44 -2.74
N MET A 391 17.53 -27.53 -1.80
CA MET A 391 16.61 -26.47 -1.43
C MET A 391 16.95 -25.18 -2.19
N GLY A 392 16.25 -24.94 -3.30
CA GLY A 392 16.34 -23.69 -4.06
C GLY A 392 15.37 -22.62 -3.56
N HIS A 393 15.37 -21.47 -4.22
CA HIS A 393 14.46 -20.36 -3.94
C HIS A 393 13.80 -19.89 -5.24
N LYS A 394 12.47 -19.79 -5.25
CA LYS A 394 11.71 -19.27 -6.39
C LYS A 394 10.80 -18.13 -5.95
N ASP A 395 10.41 -17.27 -6.88
CA ASP A 395 9.37 -16.26 -6.62
C ASP A 395 8.10 -16.97 -6.18
N GLY A 396 7.51 -16.50 -5.08
CA GLY A 396 6.28 -17.06 -4.56
C GLY A 396 5.09 -16.78 -5.48
N THR A 397 4.11 -17.68 -5.45
CA THR A 397 2.82 -17.49 -6.14
C THR A 397 1.68 -17.71 -5.15
N ILE A 398 0.75 -16.76 -5.10
CA ILE A 398 -0.49 -16.86 -4.33
C ILE A 398 -1.60 -17.22 -5.31
N HIS A 399 -2.38 -18.25 -4.99
CA HIS A 399 -3.49 -18.74 -5.80
C HIS A 399 -4.82 -18.33 -5.17
N LEU A 400 -5.57 -17.48 -5.86
CA LEU A 400 -6.79 -16.84 -5.37
C LEU A 400 -8.01 -17.21 -6.22
N GLU A 401 -8.03 -18.41 -6.79
CA GLU A 401 -9.07 -18.82 -7.75
C GLU A 401 -10.50 -18.72 -7.21
N LYS A 402 -10.68 -18.93 -5.90
CA LYS A 402 -12.00 -18.92 -5.25
C LYS A 402 -12.58 -17.51 -5.03
N SER A 403 -11.77 -16.46 -5.07
CA SER A 403 -12.23 -15.05 -4.97
C SER A 403 -12.37 -14.37 -6.33
N ILE A 404 -12.08 -15.08 -7.42
CA ILE A 404 -12.26 -14.55 -8.78
C ILE A 404 -13.71 -14.64 -9.22
N VAL A 405 -14.27 -13.47 -9.54
CA VAL A 405 -15.58 -13.35 -10.16
C VAL A 405 -15.52 -13.87 -11.60
N ARG A 406 -16.36 -14.86 -11.91
CA ARG A 406 -16.51 -15.40 -13.27
C ARG A 406 -17.95 -15.37 -13.72
N LYS A 407 -18.15 -15.13 -15.01
CA LYS A 407 -19.41 -15.38 -15.72
C LYS A 407 -19.19 -16.55 -16.68
N GLY A 408 -19.73 -17.73 -16.35
CA GLY A 408 -19.32 -18.98 -16.99
C GLY A 408 -17.80 -19.19 -16.87
N ASN A 409 -17.10 -19.30 -18.00
CA ASN A 409 -15.64 -19.45 -18.03
C ASN A 409 -14.87 -18.12 -18.16
N GLN A 410 -15.57 -16.99 -18.28
CA GLN A 410 -14.94 -15.68 -18.45
C GLN A 410 -14.65 -15.04 -17.08
N THR A 411 -13.39 -14.71 -16.83
CA THR A 411 -12.97 -13.86 -15.70
C THR A 411 -13.45 -12.43 -15.91
N ILE A 412 -14.09 -11.86 -14.88
CA ILE A 412 -14.57 -10.49 -14.90
C ILE A 412 -13.46 -9.53 -14.43
N LYS A 413 -13.29 -8.42 -15.13
CA LYS A 413 -12.37 -7.35 -14.72
C LYS A 413 -13.08 -6.42 -13.75
N ILE A 414 -12.60 -6.35 -12.52
CA ILE A 414 -13.19 -5.49 -11.46
C ILE A 414 -13.29 -4.02 -11.89
N GLN A 415 -12.39 -3.58 -12.78
CA GLN A 415 -12.31 -2.20 -13.25
C GLN A 415 -13.48 -1.76 -14.13
N GLU A 416 -14.27 -2.71 -14.63
CA GLU A 416 -15.50 -2.45 -15.39
C GLU A 416 -16.72 -2.21 -14.46
N TYR A 417 -16.60 -2.51 -13.15
CA TYR A 417 -17.70 -2.47 -12.18
C TYR A 417 -17.42 -1.57 -10.96
N ILE A 418 -16.55 -0.56 -11.14
CA ILE A 418 -16.20 0.39 -10.07
C ILE A 418 -17.43 1.19 -9.61
N ASP A 419 -18.35 1.50 -10.52
CA ASP A 419 -19.55 2.26 -10.21
C ASP A 419 -20.47 1.47 -9.27
N GLU A 420 -20.71 0.19 -9.55
CA GLU A 420 -21.50 -0.69 -8.68
C GLU A 420 -20.89 -0.80 -7.27
N ILE A 421 -19.56 -0.93 -7.16
CA ILE A 421 -18.85 -0.95 -5.86
C ILE A 421 -19.08 0.37 -5.11
N CYS A 422 -18.90 1.50 -5.79
CA CYS A 422 -19.12 2.82 -5.21
C CYS A 422 -20.58 3.05 -4.79
N GLU A 423 -21.55 2.55 -5.57
CA GLU A 423 -22.98 2.62 -5.26
C GLU A 423 -23.33 1.83 -4.00
N GLY A 424 -22.83 0.59 -3.89
CA GLY A 424 -23.01 -0.25 -2.69
C GLY A 424 -22.39 0.38 -1.45
N PHE A 425 -21.16 0.90 -1.57
CA PHE A 425 -20.48 1.61 -0.48
C PHE A 425 -21.27 2.85 -0.05
N ASN A 426 -21.71 3.68 -1.00
CA ASN A 426 -22.51 4.88 -0.73
C ASN A 426 -23.87 4.54 -0.08
N HIS A 427 -24.52 3.46 -0.51
CA HIS A 427 -25.76 2.98 0.08
C HIS A 427 -25.59 2.67 1.58
N ALA A 428 -24.64 1.79 1.90
CA ALA A 428 -24.34 1.36 3.26
C ALA A 428 -23.90 2.52 4.17
N TYR A 429 -23.08 3.42 3.62
CA TYR A 429 -22.61 4.60 4.32
C TYR A 429 -23.75 5.57 4.66
N ARG A 430 -24.61 5.90 3.69
CA ARG A 430 -25.73 6.83 3.92
C ARG A 430 -26.76 6.27 4.88
N ARG A 431 -27.01 4.96 4.84
CA ARG A 431 -27.85 4.30 5.82
C ARG A 431 -27.29 4.47 7.23
N THR A 432 -25.99 4.25 7.39
CA THR A 432 -25.26 4.47 8.65
C THR A 432 -25.37 5.90 9.14
N LEU A 433 -25.20 6.90 8.27
CA LEU A 433 -25.38 8.31 8.62
C LEU A 433 -26.80 8.63 9.12
N ASN A 434 -27.82 8.04 8.50
CA ASN A 434 -29.22 8.34 8.80
C ASN A 434 -29.75 7.60 10.04
N ARG A 435 -29.12 6.48 10.43
CA ARG A 435 -29.57 5.58 11.50
C ARG A 435 -28.43 5.24 12.48
N LYS A 436 -27.65 6.25 12.88
CA LYS A 436 -26.45 6.07 13.72
C LYS A 436 -26.70 5.30 15.02
N GLU A 437 -27.78 5.60 15.74
CA GLU A 437 -28.06 4.96 17.04
C GLU A 437 -28.31 3.44 16.95
N GLU A 438 -28.95 2.99 15.86
CA GLU A 438 -29.23 1.56 15.64
C GLU A 438 -27.92 0.78 15.47
N ILE A 439 -27.03 1.26 14.60
CA ILE A 439 -25.76 0.57 14.33
C ILE A 439 -24.76 0.67 15.49
N ILE A 440 -24.81 1.76 16.29
CA ILE A 440 -23.98 1.89 17.50
C ILE A 440 -24.25 0.75 18.49
N THR A 441 -25.50 0.27 18.57
CA THR A 441 -25.84 -0.86 19.43
C THR A 441 -25.13 -2.14 18.98
N LEU A 442 -25.18 -2.46 17.69
CA LEU A 442 -24.49 -3.63 17.12
C LEU A 442 -22.97 -3.51 17.24
N LEU A 443 -22.41 -2.33 16.99
CA LEU A 443 -20.98 -2.05 17.17
C LEU A 443 -20.55 -2.25 18.64
N SER A 444 -21.37 -1.82 19.60
CA SER A 444 -21.10 -1.99 21.02
C SER A 444 -21.12 -3.47 21.46
N GLU A 445 -21.95 -4.30 20.81
CA GLU A 445 -21.93 -5.75 21.03
C GLU A 445 -20.69 -6.40 20.42
N LEU A 446 -20.27 -5.94 19.23
CA LEU A 446 -19.06 -6.39 18.57
C LEU A 446 -17.79 -6.05 19.38
N ASP A 447 -17.73 -4.85 19.97
CA ASP A 447 -16.62 -4.39 20.82
C ASP A 447 -16.39 -5.24 22.08
N ARG A 448 -17.42 -5.98 22.53
CA ARG A 448 -17.31 -6.90 23.68
C ARG A 448 -16.65 -8.23 23.30
N LYS A 449 -16.47 -8.51 22.01
CA LYS A 449 -15.88 -9.75 21.52
C LYS A 449 -14.36 -9.61 21.37
N LYS A 450 -13.65 -10.73 21.51
CA LYS A 450 -12.21 -10.79 21.27
C LYS A 450 -11.91 -10.58 19.79
N SER A 451 -10.89 -9.78 19.49
CA SER A 451 -10.35 -9.62 18.14
C SER A 451 -8.86 -9.92 18.10
N ARG A 452 -8.40 -10.53 17.00
CA ARG A 452 -6.99 -10.88 16.79
C ARG A 452 -6.18 -9.60 16.61
N TYR A 453 -5.16 -9.43 17.43
CA TYR A 453 -4.19 -8.34 17.34
C TYR A 453 -2.90 -8.81 16.69
N LEU A 454 -2.59 -8.26 15.51
CA LEU A 454 -1.38 -8.62 14.77
C LEU A 454 -0.17 -7.84 15.29
N ILE A 455 0.57 -8.43 16.24
CA ILE A 455 1.90 -7.93 16.65
C ILE A 455 2.93 -8.08 15.52
N ARG A 456 2.72 -9.10 14.68
CA ARG A 456 3.57 -9.47 13.55
C ARG A 456 2.72 -10.21 12.51
N HIS A 457 3.01 -10.01 11.23
CA HIS A 457 2.36 -10.78 10.16
C HIS A 457 2.71 -12.26 10.26
N THR A 458 1.73 -13.15 10.08
CA THR A 458 1.90 -14.61 10.16
C THR A 458 3.03 -15.12 9.27
N GLN A 459 3.17 -14.56 8.06
CA GLN A 459 4.24 -14.94 7.14
C GLN A 459 5.64 -14.82 7.76
N GLN A 460 5.87 -13.83 8.63
CA GLN A 460 7.16 -13.69 9.30
C GLN A 460 7.41 -14.87 10.26
N TYR A 461 6.40 -15.30 11.03
CA TYR A 461 6.52 -16.48 11.88
C TYR A 461 6.74 -17.75 11.06
N GLU A 462 6.04 -17.91 9.93
CA GLU A 462 6.26 -19.07 9.05
C GLU A 462 7.69 -19.09 8.49
N MET A 463 8.26 -17.94 8.14
CA MET A 463 9.67 -17.84 7.71
C MET A 463 10.64 -18.26 8.83
N TYR A 464 10.39 -17.85 10.07
CA TYR A 464 11.21 -18.30 11.21
C TYR A 464 11.05 -19.81 11.45
N LEU A 465 9.84 -20.36 11.44
CA LEU A 465 9.61 -21.80 11.56
C LEU A 465 10.34 -22.58 10.47
N ASN A 466 10.15 -22.21 9.20
CA ASN A 466 10.79 -22.89 8.06
C ASN A 466 12.33 -22.80 8.12
N THR A 467 12.88 -21.68 8.60
CA THR A 467 14.33 -21.52 8.78
C THR A 467 14.85 -22.33 9.96
N SER A 468 14.03 -22.49 11.01
CA SER A 468 14.35 -23.31 12.19
C SER A 468 14.56 -24.79 11.85
N PHE A 469 14.17 -25.25 10.66
CA PHE A 469 14.37 -26.61 10.17
C PHE A 469 15.76 -26.88 9.58
N PHE A 470 16.69 -25.94 9.70
CA PHE A 470 18.06 -26.15 9.26
C PHE A 470 18.75 -27.28 10.06
N PRO A 471 19.56 -28.17 9.43
CA PRO A 471 20.11 -29.35 10.11
C PRO A 471 20.88 -29.05 11.40
N GLU A 472 21.62 -27.93 11.44
CA GLU A 472 22.39 -27.55 12.64
C GLU A 472 21.49 -27.18 13.83
N PHE A 473 20.30 -26.63 13.57
CA PHE A 473 19.32 -26.32 14.61
C PHE A 473 18.58 -27.57 15.09
N MET A 474 18.50 -28.59 14.24
CA MET A 474 17.83 -29.86 14.54
C MET A 474 18.68 -30.84 15.37
N LYS A 475 19.99 -30.59 15.50
CA LYS A 475 20.90 -31.42 16.32
C LYS A 475 20.65 -31.29 17.83
N LYS A 476 20.14 -30.15 18.28
CA LYS A 476 19.85 -29.87 19.70
C LYS A 476 18.67 -28.89 19.81
N THR A 477 17.71 -29.16 20.68
CA THR A 477 16.58 -28.25 20.96
C THR A 477 17.06 -26.85 21.37
N GLU A 478 18.15 -26.78 22.14
CA GLU A 478 18.81 -25.51 22.51
C GLU A 478 19.22 -24.66 21.30
N ASN A 479 19.75 -25.28 20.24
CA ASN A 479 20.15 -24.56 19.03
C ASN A 479 18.92 -23.91 18.36
N ARG A 480 17.80 -24.63 18.30
CA ARG A 480 16.56 -24.09 17.74
C ARG A 480 16.00 -22.93 18.59
N ILE A 481 16.07 -23.04 19.92
CA ILE A 481 15.71 -21.95 20.85
C ILE A 481 16.58 -20.71 20.59
N TYR A 482 17.90 -20.87 20.50
CA TYR A 482 18.82 -19.76 20.25
C TYR A 482 18.52 -19.07 18.92
N PHE A 483 18.16 -19.81 17.87
CA PHE A 483 17.75 -19.21 16.60
C PHE A 483 16.54 -18.27 16.76
N PHE A 484 15.53 -18.65 17.54
CA PHE A 484 14.34 -17.80 17.75
C PHE A 484 14.61 -16.50 18.50
N TYR A 485 15.75 -16.33 19.19
CA TYR A 485 16.16 -15.02 19.70
C TYR A 485 16.37 -13.98 18.58
N ALA A 486 16.49 -14.40 17.32
CA ALA A 486 16.44 -13.50 16.16
C ALA A 486 15.16 -12.64 16.11
N LEU A 487 14.05 -13.06 16.74
CA LEU A 487 12.81 -12.27 16.84
C LEU A 487 13.00 -10.93 17.57
N LYS A 488 14.04 -10.82 18.42
CA LYS A 488 14.42 -9.58 19.13
C LYS A 488 15.16 -8.57 18.23
N LYS A 489 15.64 -8.98 17.05
CA LYS A 489 16.38 -8.11 16.12
C LYS A 489 15.46 -7.03 15.53
N ASN A 490 15.96 -5.79 15.43
CA ASN A 490 15.27 -4.62 14.85
C ASN A 490 13.98 -4.15 15.59
N ARG A 491 13.73 -4.54 16.84
CA ARG A 491 12.66 -3.95 17.67
C ARG A 491 13.22 -2.85 18.57
N LYS A 492 12.54 -1.71 18.69
CA LYS A 492 12.90 -0.67 19.66
C LYS A 492 12.67 -1.22 21.07
N GLN A 493 13.65 -1.05 21.97
CA GLN A 493 13.64 -1.59 23.34
C GLN A 493 12.41 -1.15 24.18
N GLU A 494 11.79 -0.02 23.84
CA GLU A 494 10.64 0.53 24.56
C GLU A 494 9.29 -0.14 24.21
N GLU A 495 9.23 -0.94 23.14
CA GLU A 495 7.96 -1.49 22.61
C GLU A 495 7.76 -3.00 22.86
N TYR A 496 8.82 -3.74 23.19
CA TYR A 496 8.81 -5.21 23.24
C TYR A 496 9.27 -5.74 24.59
N SER A 497 8.31 -6.17 25.42
CA SER A 497 8.61 -6.75 26.73
C SER A 497 9.19 -8.17 26.57
N ASP A 498 10.03 -8.57 27.52
CA ASP A 498 10.53 -9.96 27.59
C ASP A 498 9.39 -10.98 27.74
N VAL A 499 8.23 -10.57 28.28
CA VAL A 499 7.05 -11.43 28.40
C VAL A 499 6.46 -11.78 27.04
N SER A 500 6.28 -10.79 26.15
CA SER A 500 5.78 -11.04 24.79
C SER A 500 6.69 -11.98 24.00
N PHE A 501 8.01 -11.80 24.12
CA PHE A 501 8.99 -12.71 23.52
C PHE A 501 8.87 -14.14 24.03
N LYS A 502 8.75 -14.32 25.35
CA LYS A 502 8.63 -15.64 25.97
C LYS A 502 7.36 -16.37 25.49
N SER A 503 6.26 -15.64 25.31
CA SER A 503 5.03 -16.16 24.70
C SER A 503 5.25 -16.60 23.25
N GLU A 504 5.76 -15.70 22.38
CA GLU A 504 6.07 -16.02 20.97
C GLU A 504 6.97 -17.26 20.86
N LEU A 505 8.02 -17.33 21.70
CA LEU A 505 8.95 -18.45 21.73
C LEU A 505 8.26 -19.75 22.14
N SER A 506 7.43 -19.74 23.18
CA SER A 506 6.72 -20.93 23.65
C SER A 506 5.75 -21.48 22.60
N GLU A 507 5.06 -20.62 21.85
CA GLU A 507 4.16 -21.03 20.77
C GLU A 507 4.93 -21.62 19.58
N LEU A 508 6.02 -20.97 19.15
CA LEU A 508 6.85 -21.46 18.04
C LEU A 508 7.57 -22.79 18.36
N LEU A 509 7.90 -23.03 19.64
CA LEU A 509 8.44 -24.33 20.09
C LEU A 509 7.41 -25.46 20.00
N ASN A 510 6.13 -25.12 20.17
CA ASN A 510 4.97 -26.00 20.00
C ASN A 510 4.47 -26.09 18.55
N PHE A 511 5.17 -25.45 17.60
CA PHE A 511 4.79 -25.38 16.19
C PHE A 511 3.50 -24.58 15.93
N ASP A 512 3.11 -23.75 16.88
CA ASP A 512 1.99 -22.81 16.73
C ASP A 512 2.50 -21.47 16.17
N ILE A 513 1.64 -20.80 15.41
CA ILE A 513 1.82 -19.40 15.09
C ILE A 513 1.33 -18.56 16.29
N PRO A 514 2.14 -17.62 16.79
CA PRO A 514 1.73 -16.77 17.88
C PRO A 514 0.46 -15.96 17.58
N ILE A 515 -0.49 -15.99 18.51
CA ILE A 515 -1.77 -15.28 18.39
C ILE A 515 -2.05 -14.47 19.65
N TYR A 516 -2.47 -13.24 19.43
CA TYR A 516 -2.82 -12.31 20.50
C TYR A 516 -4.24 -11.85 20.30
N TYR A 517 -4.99 -11.77 21.39
CA TYR A 517 -6.29 -11.14 21.39
C TYR A 517 -6.22 -9.83 22.15
N SER A 518 -7.03 -8.89 21.71
CA SER A 518 -7.35 -7.74 22.54
C SER A 518 -8.84 -7.72 22.85
N ASN A 519 -9.14 -7.22 24.04
CA ASN A 519 -10.49 -6.82 24.42
C ASN A 519 -10.49 -5.29 24.53
N ILE A 520 -11.30 -4.66 23.66
CA ILE A 520 -11.41 -3.20 23.54
C ILE A 520 -11.86 -2.56 24.87
N GLN A 521 -12.67 -3.24 25.68
CA GLN A 521 -13.20 -2.66 26.93
C GLN A 521 -12.15 -2.55 28.04
N ASN A 522 -11.23 -3.51 28.11
CA ASN A 522 -10.22 -3.53 29.18
C ASN A 522 -8.91 -2.89 28.71
N ASN A 523 -8.80 -2.57 27.42
CA ASN A 523 -7.59 -2.12 26.75
C ASN A 523 -6.41 -3.07 26.97
N GLU A 524 -6.65 -4.36 27.21
CA GLU A 524 -5.62 -5.35 27.53
C GLU A 524 -5.28 -6.19 26.31
N LEU A 525 -4.00 -6.22 25.94
CA LEU A 525 -3.45 -7.28 25.09
C LEU A 525 -3.17 -8.48 25.97
N GLN A 526 -3.86 -9.59 25.74
CA GLN A 526 -3.63 -10.83 26.49
C GLN A 526 -3.12 -11.89 25.50
N PRO A 527 -1.93 -12.50 25.74
CA PRO A 527 -1.68 -13.83 25.23
C PRO A 527 -2.76 -14.75 25.83
N GLU A 528 -3.39 -15.60 25.03
CA GLU A 528 -4.54 -16.37 25.55
C GLU A 528 -4.16 -17.36 26.68
N LYS A 529 -2.87 -17.63 26.87
CA LYS A 529 -2.35 -18.54 27.92
C LYS A 529 -1.69 -17.85 29.12
N GLU A 530 -1.58 -16.52 29.19
CA GLU A 530 -0.98 -15.83 30.36
C GLU A 530 -1.71 -14.51 30.73
N GLU A 531 -1.86 -14.26 32.04
CA GLU A 531 -2.29 -12.98 32.62
C GLU A 531 -1.18 -11.92 32.46
N CYS A 532 -0.98 -11.42 31.24
CA CYS A 532 -0.21 -10.20 31.05
C CYS A 532 -1.09 -9.23 30.29
N SER A 533 -1.48 -8.13 30.94
CA SER A 533 -2.25 -7.07 30.32
C SER A 533 -1.41 -5.82 30.10
N ARG A 534 -1.45 -5.30 28.87
CA ARG A 534 -0.94 -3.96 28.53
C ARG A 534 -2.11 -3.05 28.25
N LYS A 535 -2.27 -1.95 28.99
CA LYS A 535 -3.27 -0.90 28.71
C LYS A 535 -2.93 -0.13 27.43
N LYS A 536 -3.79 -0.20 26.42
CA LYS A 536 -3.86 0.77 25.30
C LYS A 536 -4.71 2.00 25.65
N GLU A 537 -4.60 3.05 24.82
CA GLU A 537 -5.61 4.12 24.76
C GLU A 537 -6.96 3.54 24.31
N GLU A 538 -8.08 4.09 24.82
CA GLU A 538 -9.44 3.67 24.46
C GLU A 538 -9.61 3.55 22.94
N HIS A 539 -9.83 2.32 22.48
CA HIS A 539 -10.34 2.06 21.13
C HIS A 539 -11.83 2.42 21.11
N ASP A 540 -12.13 3.71 21.03
CA ASP A 540 -13.51 4.18 21.02
C ASP A 540 -14.07 4.15 19.59
N MET A 541 -14.84 3.11 19.25
CA MET A 541 -15.57 3.07 17.98
C MET A 541 -16.51 4.28 17.79
N ARG A 542 -16.92 4.97 18.87
CA ARG A 542 -17.68 6.23 18.78
C ARG A 542 -16.84 7.36 18.18
N ARG A 543 -15.53 7.37 18.40
CA ARG A 543 -14.61 8.32 17.74
C ARG A 543 -14.64 8.14 16.22
N TYR A 544 -14.78 6.92 15.71
CA TYR A 544 -14.91 6.66 14.27
C TYR A 544 -16.28 7.07 13.73
N MET A 545 -17.35 6.81 14.48
CA MET A 545 -18.71 7.27 14.12
C MET A 545 -18.82 8.80 14.01
N ASN A 546 -18.01 9.53 14.79
CA ASN A 546 -17.93 10.99 14.73
C ASN A 546 -17.20 11.51 13.48
N ARG A 547 -16.43 10.67 12.79
CA ARG A 547 -15.77 11.03 11.52
C ARG A 547 -16.69 10.87 10.31
N LEU A 548 -17.71 10.02 10.42
CA LEU A 548 -18.67 9.79 9.33
C LEU A 548 -19.43 11.08 9.00
N SER A 549 -19.17 11.57 7.79
CA SER A 549 -19.76 12.76 7.18
C SER A 549 -19.89 12.60 5.66
N GLU A 550 -20.58 13.52 5.00
CA GLU A 550 -20.63 13.57 3.53
C GLU A 550 -19.25 13.83 2.90
N ASP A 551 -18.39 14.58 3.59
CA ASP A 551 -17.02 14.84 3.13
C ASP A 551 -16.16 13.59 3.25
N ASP A 552 -16.33 12.82 4.32
CA ASP A 552 -15.65 11.54 4.47
C ASP A 552 -16.12 10.52 3.43
N LEU A 553 -17.42 10.37 3.22
CA LEU A 553 -17.98 9.51 2.16
C LEU A 553 -17.36 9.84 0.80
N PHE A 554 -17.29 11.12 0.45
CA PHE A 554 -16.67 11.57 -0.79
C PHE A 554 -15.19 11.16 -0.88
N ARG A 555 -14.42 11.37 0.19
CA ARG A 555 -13.00 10.95 0.23
C ARG A 555 -12.88 9.44 0.04
N GLN A 556 -13.65 8.64 0.77
CA GLN A 556 -13.58 7.17 0.66
C GLN A 556 -13.96 6.69 -0.75
N ILE A 557 -15.02 7.22 -1.36
CA ILE A 557 -15.39 6.90 -2.76
C ILE A 557 -14.27 7.25 -3.74
N LEU A 558 -13.63 8.40 -3.56
CA LEU A 558 -12.50 8.80 -4.40
C LEU A 558 -11.33 7.81 -4.28
N LEU A 559 -11.03 7.32 -3.09
CA LEU A 559 -10.00 6.31 -2.86
C LEU A 559 -10.33 4.95 -3.49
N ILE A 560 -11.60 4.52 -3.44
CA ILE A 560 -12.07 3.31 -4.13
C ILE A 560 -11.83 3.46 -5.64
N ARG A 561 -12.25 4.59 -6.22
CA ARG A 561 -12.05 4.85 -7.65
C ARG A 561 -10.58 4.93 -8.03
N MET A 562 -9.75 5.55 -7.20
CA MET A 562 -8.31 5.64 -7.44
C MET A 562 -7.63 4.27 -7.40
N THR A 563 -7.86 3.48 -6.35
CA THR A 563 -7.23 2.14 -6.21
C THR A 563 -7.58 1.23 -7.37
N LEU A 564 -8.85 1.20 -7.77
CA LEU A 564 -9.32 0.31 -8.84
C LEU A 564 -9.07 0.90 -10.25
N GLY A 565 -9.02 2.22 -10.40
CA GLY A 565 -8.98 2.92 -11.69
C GLY A 565 -7.61 3.43 -12.15
N TYR A 566 -6.60 3.50 -11.27
CA TYR A 566 -5.32 4.19 -11.58
C TYR A 566 -4.60 3.64 -12.83
N ASN A 567 -4.65 2.33 -13.07
CA ASN A 567 -3.94 1.65 -14.17
C ASN A 567 -4.79 1.35 -15.43
N LEU A 568 -6.06 1.76 -15.50
CA LEU A 568 -6.95 1.47 -16.64
C LEU A 568 -6.64 2.30 -17.90
N PRO A 569 -6.37 1.83 -19.12
CA PRO A 569 -6.08 2.70 -20.29
C PRO A 569 -6.95 3.98 -20.40
N GLU A 570 -6.36 5.13 -20.82
CA GLU A 570 -6.93 6.50 -20.69
C GLU A 570 -8.36 6.66 -21.26
N VAL A 571 -8.76 5.79 -22.18
CA VAL A 571 -10.07 5.76 -22.84
C VAL A 571 -11.22 5.16 -22.01
N ASN A 572 -11.01 4.69 -20.78
CA ASN A 572 -12.08 4.11 -19.96
C ASN A 572 -12.81 5.16 -19.10
N ASN A 573 -14.15 5.19 -19.15
CA ASN A 573 -14.98 6.14 -18.39
C ASN A 573 -14.74 6.12 -16.87
N SER A 574 -14.33 4.97 -16.32
CA SER A 574 -14.05 4.81 -14.89
C SER A 574 -12.77 5.53 -14.41
N ARG A 575 -11.98 6.14 -15.32
CA ARG A 575 -10.88 7.07 -14.98
C ARG A 575 -11.32 8.49 -14.66
N TYR A 576 -12.59 8.85 -14.89
CA TYR A 576 -13.08 10.20 -14.70
C TYR A 576 -14.14 10.26 -13.61
N ILE A 577 -14.20 11.43 -12.96
CA ILE A 577 -15.30 11.80 -12.07
C ILE A 577 -16.19 12.74 -12.86
N LYS A 578 -17.46 12.34 -13.00
CA LYS A 578 -18.50 13.21 -13.52
C LYS A 578 -18.65 14.40 -12.58
N LEU A 579 -18.62 15.57 -13.19
CA LEU A 579 -18.90 16.84 -12.58
C LEU A 579 -20.43 17.03 -12.71
N ASP A 580 -21.15 17.17 -11.59
CA ASP A 580 -22.59 17.52 -11.49
C ASP A 580 -23.08 18.50 -12.58
N ASP A 581 -24.07 18.12 -13.39
CA ASP A 581 -24.65 18.89 -14.51
C ASP A 581 -25.06 20.35 -14.17
N LYS A 582 -25.07 20.73 -12.89
CA LYS A 582 -25.21 22.10 -12.39
C LYS A 582 -24.00 23.02 -12.69
N PHE A 583 -22.92 22.55 -13.31
CA PHE A 583 -21.77 23.37 -13.76
C PHE A 583 -22.06 24.27 -14.97
N LYS A 584 -23.20 24.96 -14.99
CA LYS A 584 -23.62 25.74 -16.17
C LYS A 584 -23.01 27.14 -16.23
N THR A 585 -22.36 27.60 -15.16
CA THR A 585 -21.71 28.92 -15.11
C THR A 585 -20.30 28.83 -14.52
N PRO A 586 -19.39 29.77 -14.89
CA PRO A 586 -18.07 29.89 -14.26
C PRO A 586 -18.12 30.05 -12.75
N LEU A 587 -19.15 30.71 -12.22
CA LEU A 587 -19.35 30.91 -10.79
C LEU A 587 -19.68 29.60 -10.07
N ASP A 588 -20.49 28.74 -10.68
CA ASP A 588 -20.80 27.42 -10.13
C ASP A 588 -19.57 26.53 -10.10
N MET A 589 -18.77 26.54 -11.17
CA MET A 589 -17.48 25.84 -11.23
C MET A 589 -16.54 26.30 -10.12
N ALA A 590 -16.35 27.61 -9.95
CA ALA A 590 -15.51 28.18 -8.89
C ALA A 590 -15.93 27.68 -7.49
N ASN A 591 -17.23 27.76 -7.21
CA ASN A 591 -17.77 27.35 -5.92
C ASN A 591 -17.57 25.86 -5.64
N ASN A 592 -17.71 25.02 -6.65
CA ASN A 592 -17.57 23.58 -6.51
C ASN A 592 -16.11 23.16 -6.41
N LEU A 593 -15.19 23.77 -7.17
CA LEU A 593 -13.74 23.57 -6.97
C LEU A 593 -13.33 23.93 -5.53
N GLY A 594 -13.81 25.06 -5.02
CA GLY A 594 -13.58 25.46 -3.63
C GLY A 594 -14.13 24.45 -2.61
N LYS A 595 -15.32 23.89 -2.85
CA LYS A 595 -15.86 22.81 -2.02
C LYS A 595 -15.01 21.55 -2.08
N ILE A 596 -14.57 21.12 -3.27
CA ILE A 596 -13.73 19.92 -3.43
C ILE A 596 -12.41 20.09 -2.67
N LEU A 597 -11.74 21.24 -2.81
CA LEU A 597 -10.53 21.57 -2.04
C LEU A 597 -10.77 21.44 -0.52
N MET A 598 -11.89 21.96 -0.02
CA MET A 598 -12.26 21.88 1.40
C MET A 598 -12.52 20.45 1.90
N LYS A 599 -12.96 19.53 1.04
CA LYS A 599 -13.21 18.12 1.43
C LYS A 599 -11.95 17.38 1.86
N TRP A 600 -10.78 17.90 1.50
CA TRP A 600 -9.49 17.31 1.87
C TRP A 600 -8.87 17.91 3.14
N LYS A 601 -9.63 18.78 3.81
CA LYS A 601 -9.27 19.34 5.10
C LYS A 601 -9.53 18.32 6.21
N SER A 602 -8.50 18.01 6.99
CA SER A 602 -8.59 17.17 8.19
C SER A 602 -8.45 18.02 9.45
N LYS A 603 -9.26 17.72 10.48
CA LYS A 603 -9.22 18.37 11.79
C LYS A 603 -8.98 17.31 12.86
N GLU A 604 -7.77 17.25 13.39
CA GLU A 604 -7.41 16.36 14.50
C GLU A 604 -7.08 17.17 15.74
N ALA A 605 -7.81 16.93 16.85
CA ALA A 605 -7.63 17.48 18.21
C ALA A 605 -7.29 18.98 18.29
N ASP A 606 -6.06 19.38 17.93
CA ASP A 606 -5.53 20.75 18.00
C ASP A 606 -4.87 21.27 16.69
N CYS A 607 -4.92 20.50 15.60
CA CYS A 607 -4.28 20.84 14.33
C CYS A 607 -5.24 20.64 13.15
N THR A 608 -5.29 21.65 12.28
CA THR A 608 -5.94 21.57 10.97
C THR A 608 -4.86 21.33 9.93
N SER A 609 -5.01 20.32 9.09
CA SER A 609 -4.07 20.06 8.00
C SER A 609 -4.82 19.73 6.71
N TYR A 610 -4.19 20.03 5.58
CA TYR A 610 -4.65 19.56 4.28
C TYR A 610 -3.87 18.34 3.87
N GLN A 611 -4.59 17.34 3.40
CA GLN A 611 -4.02 16.10 2.88
C GLN A 611 -4.37 16.03 1.41
N GLY A 612 -3.40 15.71 0.56
CA GLY A 612 -3.60 15.68 -0.88
C GLY A 612 -3.09 14.38 -1.47
N LEU A 613 -3.62 14.03 -2.64
CA LEU A 613 -3.03 12.99 -3.45
C LEU A 613 -1.71 13.50 -4.05
N LYS A 614 -0.60 12.82 -3.74
CA LYS A 614 0.65 12.97 -4.48
C LYS A 614 0.80 11.85 -5.49
N ILE A 615 0.96 12.22 -6.75
CA ILE A 615 1.15 11.30 -7.86
C ILE A 615 2.62 11.34 -8.28
N TYR A 616 3.26 10.19 -8.17
CA TYR A 616 4.57 9.88 -8.73
C TYR A 616 4.38 9.17 -10.09
N VAL A 617 5.46 9.01 -10.86
CA VAL A 617 5.42 8.48 -12.24
C VAL A 617 4.60 7.18 -12.34
N ASP A 618 4.78 6.27 -11.39
CA ASP A 618 4.13 4.94 -11.39
C ASP A 618 3.38 4.60 -10.09
N LYS A 619 3.24 5.57 -9.17
CA LYS A 619 2.65 5.35 -7.84
C LYS A 619 1.89 6.57 -7.37
N TRP A 620 1.00 6.39 -6.41
CA TRP A 620 0.35 7.49 -5.73
C TRP A 620 0.31 7.22 -4.23
N ARG A 621 0.33 8.29 -3.44
CA ARG A 621 0.20 8.26 -1.98
C ARG A 621 -0.62 9.44 -1.51
N ILE A 622 -1.25 9.29 -0.35
CA ILE A 622 -1.90 10.40 0.32
C ILE A 622 -0.91 10.91 1.34
N GLU A 623 -0.58 12.19 1.23
CA GLU A 623 0.40 12.82 2.10
C GLU A 623 -0.16 14.16 2.59
N THR A 624 0.29 14.60 3.76
CA THR A 624 0.12 16.00 4.15
C THR A 624 0.83 16.87 3.12
N ILE A 625 0.15 17.90 2.63
CA ILE A 625 0.76 18.80 1.65
C ILE A 625 1.89 19.61 2.31
N ASP A 626 2.94 19.91 1.53
CA ASP A 626 4.08 20.70 1.99
C ASP A 626 3.76 22.20 2.03
N MET A 627 4.76 23.05 2.30
CA MET A 627 4.58 24.50 2.31
C MET A 627 4.68 25.17 0.92
N SER A 628 5.07 24.44 -0.13
CA SER A 628 5.44 25.02 -1.43
C SER A 628 4.27 25.71 -2.16
N LEU A 629 4.60 26.53 -3.15
CA LEU A 629 3.59 27.07 -4.07
C LEU A 629 3.08 26.01 -5.05
N TYR A 630 3.92 25.04 -5.45
CA TYR A 630 3.58 24.04 -6.47
C TYR A 630 2.48 23.10 -6.00
N SER A 631 2.69 22.44 -4.87
CA SER A 631 1.82 21.39 -4.32
C SER A 631 1.37 21.63 -2.88
N GLY A 632 1.74 22.77 -2.29
CA GLY A 632 1.63 23.00 -0.86
C GLY A 632 0.60 24.04 -0.42
N ILE A 633 0.64 24.34 0.88
CA ILE A 633 -0.19 25.31 1.58
C ILE A 633 -0.15 26.69 0.91
N SER A 634 1.01 27.12 0.43
CA SER A 634 1.16 28.41 -0.26
C SER A 634 0.34 28.47 -1.55
N GLY A 635 0.38 27.42 -2.37
CA GLY A 635 -0.44 27.30 -3.59
C GLY A 635 -1.93 27.25 -3.29
N LEU A 636 -2.30 26.54 -2.23
CA LEU A 636 -3.69 26.44 -1.80
C LEU A 636 -4.23 27.77 -1.26
N ALA A 637 -3.41 28.53 -0.52
CA ALA A 637 -3.77 29.87 -0.05
C ALA A 637 -4.06 30.82 -1.23
N VAL A 638 -3.21 30.79 -2.27
CA VAL A 638 -3.44 31.54 -3.52
C VAL A 638 -4.75 31.12 -4.19
N SER A 639 -5.00 29.81 -4.28
CA SER A 639 -6.23 29.26 -4.87
C SER A 639 -7.49 29.79 -4.15
N PHE A 640 -7.50 29.76 -2.80
CA PHE A 640 -8.62 30.29 -2.02
C PHE A 640 -8.74 31.82 -2.07
N ALA A 641 -7.63 32.55 -2.19
CA ALA A 641 -7.67 33.99 -2.42
C ALA A 641 -8.40 34.30 -3.74
N LEU A 642 -8.01 33.64 -4.84
CA LEU A 642 -8.65 33.80 -6.15
C LEU A 642 -10.13 33.46 -6.12
N LEU A 643 -10.50 32.34 -5.50
CA LEU A 643 -11.90 31.98 -5.29
C LEU A 643 -12.65 33.07 -4.50
N GLY A 644 -12.07 33.55 -3.41
CA GLY A 644 -12.68 34.57 -2.57
C GLY A 644 -12.94 35.87 -3.30
N VAL A 645 -11.98 36.35 -4.10
CA VAL A 645 -12.15 37.57 -4.88
C VAL A 645 -13.12 37.35 -6.04
N TYR A 646 -13.06 36.20 -6.73
CA TYR A 646 -13.93 35.92 -7.88
C TYR A 646 -15.40 35.75 -7.47
N THR A 647 -15.67 34.93 -6.45
CA THR A 647 -17.05 34.59 -6.07
C THR A 647 -17.66 35.54 -5.04
N GLY A 648 -16.85 36.42 -4.42
CA GLY A 648 -17.27 37.31 -3.32
C GLY A 648 -17.68 36.59 -2.03
N LYS A 649 -17.38 35.28 -1.87
CA LYS A 649 -17.81 34.51 -0.70
C LYS A 649 -16.82 34.62 0.45
N ALA A 650 -17.32 35.04 1.62
CA ALA A 650 -16.53 35.14 2.84
C ALA A 650 -15.89 33.81 3.29
N LEU A 651 -16.50 32.67 2.92
CA LEU A 651 -15.98 31.34 3.23
C LEU A 651 -14.56 31.12 2.66
N TRP A 652 -14.34 31.43 1.39
CA TRP A 652 -13.05 31.22 0.72
C TRP A 652 -11.98 32.18 1.27
N MET A 653 -12.37 33.43 1.53
CA MET A 653 -11.48 34.41 2.16
C MET A 653 -11.07 34.00 3.58
N LYS A 654 -12.00 33.42 4.36
CA LYS A 654 -11.70 32.88 5.69
C LYS A 654 -10.67 31.76 5.59
N GLU A 655 -10.80 30.87 4.60
CA GLU A 655 -9.85 29.78 4.43
C GLU A 655 -8.47 30.24 3.98
N CYS A 656 -8.41 31.16 3.01
CA CYS A 656 -7.17 31.84 2.63
C CYS A 656 -6.47 32.45 3.85
N LYS A 657 -7.23 33.07 4.77
CA LYS A 657 -6.68 33.65 6.00
C LYS A 657 -6.08 32.58 6.92
N ASN A 658 -6.79 31.47 7.14
CA ASN A 658 -6.30 30.37 7.98
C ASN A 658 -4.97 29.80 7.44
N LEU A 659 -4.91 29.53 6.13
CA LEU A 659 -3.69 29.04 5.48
C LEU A 659 -2.55 30.06 5.55
N SER A 660 -2.88 31.35 5.40
CA SER A 660 -1.89 32.42 5.57
C SER A 660 -1.31 32.47 6.99
N GLU A 661 -2.14 32.23 8.02
CA GLU A 661 -1.70 32.13 9.41
C GLU A 661 -0.73 30.95 9.62
N GLU A 662 -1.00 29.82 8.97
CA GLU A 662 -0.09 28.67 8.99
C GLU A 662 1.26 28.99 8.32
N MET A 663 1.25 29.65 7.15
CA MET A 663 2.48 30.10 6.50
C MET A 663 3.28 31.08 7.38
N TYR A 664 2.59 32.00 8.06
CA TYR A 664 3.22 32.95 8.99
C TYR A 664 3.89 32.22 10.17
N ASP A 665 3.19 31.28 10.79
CA ASP A 665 3.71 30.47 11.89
C ASP A 665 4.92 29.62 11.46
N TYR A 666 4.86 29.01 10.28
CA TYR A 666 5.99 28.29 9.67
C TYR A 666 7.24 29.18 9.58
N THR A 667 7.09 30.38 8.98
CA THR A 667 8.16 31.36 8.85
C THR A 667 8.71 31.79 10.21
N ASP A 668 7.83 32.05 11.18
CA ASP A 668 8.22 32.49 12.52
C ASP A 668 9.00 31.41 13.28
N LYS A 669 8.60 30.15 13.19
CA LYS A 669 9.26 29.01 13.84
C LYS A 669 10.66 28.76 13.29
N ILE A 670 10.87 28.91 11.98
CA ILE A 670 12.20 28.76 11.38
C ILE A 670 13.11 29.91 11.79
N VAL A 671 12.63 31.17 11.70
CA VAL A 671 13.44 32.33 12.11
C VAL A 671 13.82 32.26 13.59
N ARG A 672 12.94 31.75 14.45
CA ARG A 672 13.22 31.51 15.88
C ARG A 672 14.08 30.26 16.15
N LYS A 673 14.47 29.52 15.11
CA LYS A 673 15.22 28.25 15.19
C LYS A 673 14.52 27.16 16.02
N VAL A 674 13.20 27.27 16.17
CA VAL A 674 12.34 26.25 16.79
C VAL A 674 12.11 25.09 15.82
N ARG A 675 12.23 25.37 14.52
CA ARG A 675 12.08 24.41 13.43
C ARG A 675 13.20 24.61 12.40
N GLN A 676 13.64 23.54 11.75
CA GLN A 676 14.49 23.64 10.56
C GLN A 676 13.61 23.78 9.30
N SER A 677 14.19 24.36 8.25
CA SER A 677 13.55 24.39 6.93
C SER A 677 13.27 22.99 6.41
N GLU A 678 12.16 22.83 5.70
CA GLU A 678 11.74 21.55 5.11
C GLU A 678 12.55 21.17 3.85
N SER A 679 13.24 22.14 3.23
CA SER A 679 13.93 21.93 1.96
C SER A 679 15.16 22.82 1.81
N ASN A 680 16.22 22.29 1.17
CA ASN A 680 17.38 23.11 0.77
C ASN A 680 17.19 23.82 -0.60
N GLN A 681 15.99 23.73 -1.18
CA GLN A 681 15.67 24.25 -2.51
C GLN A 681 15.16 25.69 -2.45
N THR A 682 15.46 26.48 -3.48
CA THR A 682 15.16 27.93 -3.54
C THR A 682 14.19 28.32 -4.66
N GLY A 683 13.61 27.35 -5.36
CA GLY A 683 12.83 27.54 -6.57
C GLY A 683 11.64 28.49 -6.49
N MET A 684 11.12 28.86 -7.66
CA MET A 684 9.97 29.74 -7.78
C MET A 684 8.67 29.04 -7.39
N PHE A 685 8.54 27.75 -7.69
CA PHE A 685 7.32 26.98 -7.40
C PHE A 685 7.55 25.89 -6.34
N ASP A 686 8.76 25.36 -6.22
CA ASP A 686 9.13 24.35 -5.22
C ASP A 686 10.28 24.84 -4.33
N GLY A 687 10.31 24.40 -3.07
CA GLY A 687 11.25 24.86 -2.04
C GLY A 687 10.86 26.18 -1.35
N GLU A 688 11.76 26.71 -0.51
CA GLU A 688 11.48 27.86 0.38
C GLU A 688 11.31 29.18 -0.39
N GLY A 689 11.93 29.30 -1.57
CA GLY A 689 11.74 30.46 -2.46
C GLY A 689 10.28 30.60 -2.94
N SER A 690 9.58 29.48 -3.07
CA SER A 690 8.20 29.44 -3.53
C SER A 690 7.22 30.01 -2.51
N ILE A 691 7.55 29.94 -1.21
CA ILE A 691 6.75 30.51 -0.12
C ILE A 691 6.83 32.04 -0.17
N VAL A 692 8.02 32.59 -0.43
CA VAL A 692 8.18 34.03 -0.68
C VAL A 692 7.34 34.44 -1.87
N TYR A 693 7.37 33.66 -2.96
CA TYR A 693 6.59 33.98 -4.14
C TYR A 693 5.08 33.94 -3.88
N GLY A 694 4.59 32.95 -3.13
CA GLY A 694 3.19 32.89 -2.69
C GLY A 694 2.77 34.12 -1.90
N TYR A 695 3.60 34.62 -0.99
CA TYR A 695 3.31 35.90 -0.32
C TYR A 695 3.23 37.08 -1.28
N LEU A 696 4.08 37.15 -2.30
CA LEU A 696 4.01 38.22 -3.30
C LEU A 696 2.72 38.13 -4.12
N ILE A 697 2.32 36.92 -4.55
CA ILE A 697 1.06 36.70 -5.27
C ILE A 697 -0.14 37.10 -4.38
N LEU A 698 -0.16 36.65 -3.12
CA LEU A 698 -1.21 37.01 -2.16
C LEU A 698 -1.27 38.53 -1.92
N TYR A 699 -0.11 39.20 -1.88
CA TYR A 699 -0.06 40.66 -1.83
C TYR A 699 -0.65 41.28 -3.09
N GLU A 700 -0.33 40.78 -4.28
CA GLU A 700 -0.86 41.35 -5.52
C GLU A 700 -2.38 41.18 -5.63
N ILE A 701 -2.94 40.07 -5.15
CA ILE A 701 -4.38 39.79 -5.15
C ILE A 701 -5.09 40.60 -4.06
N LEU A 702 -4.60 40.58 -2.82
CA LEU A 702 -5.33 41.09 -1.64
C LEU A 702 -4.88 42.47 -1.17
N LYS A 703 -3.75 42.98 -1.68
CA LYS A 703 -3.12 44.26 -1.32
C LYS A 703 -2.86 44.46 0.18
N GLN A 704 -2.74 43.39 0.96
CA GLN A 704 -2.50 43.47 2.41
C GLN A 704 -0.99 43.57 2.73
N PRO A 705 -0.51 44.64 3.41
CA PRO A 705 0.92 44.86 3.66
C PRO A 705 1.60 43.75 4.48
N LYS A 706 0.84 42.98 5.26
CA LYS A 706 1.34 41.88 6.08
C LYS A 706 2.07 40.83 5.23
N TYR A 707 1.58 40.53 4.03
CA TYR A 707 2.23 39.56 3.13
C TYR A 707 3.64 40.01 2.71
N LEU A 708 3.84 41.30 2.37
CA LEU A 708 5.18 41.81 2.05
C LEU A 708 6.13 41.76 3.24
N LYS A 709 5.63 42.01 4.46
CA LYS A 709 6.42 41.89 5.68
C LYS A 709 6.94 40.45 5.85
N TYR A 710 6.08 39.46 5.66
CA TYR A 710 6.45 38.05 5.77
C TYR A 710 7.29 37.57 4.58
N ALA A 711 7.05 38.05 3.36
CA ALA A 711 7.92 37.79 2.21
C ALA A 711 9.37 38.23 2.50
N ARG A 712 9.56 39.41 3.10
CA ARG A 712 10.88 39.91 3.50
C ARG A 712 11.50 39.07 4.62
N LYS A 713 10.70 38.62 5.58
CA LYS A 713 11.17 37.77 6.68
C LYS A 713 11.60 36.40 6.16
N HIS A 714 10.79 35.79 5.31
CA HIS A 714 11.06 34.47 4.75
C HIS A 714 12.22 34.49 3.75
N MET A 715 12.40 35.59 2.99
CA MET A 715 13.59 35.81 2.16
C MET A 715 14.90 35.61 2.94
N GLN A 716 14.96 35.96 4.23
CA GLN A 716 16.17 35.75 5.03
C GLN A 716 16.51 34.27 5.18
N ILE A 717 15.51 33.40 5.26
CA ILE A 717 15.69 31.94 5.32
C ILE A 717 16.28 31.44 4.01
N VAL A 718 15.68 31.83 2.88
CA VAL A 718 16.13 31.40 1.54
C VAL A 718 17.57 31.86 1.26
N ASN A 719 17.97 33.01 1.82
CA ASN A 719 19.32 33.53 1.63
C ASN A 719 20.42 32.58 2.13
N ASP A 720 20.13 31.81 3.19
CA ASP A 720 21.06 30.84 3.78
C ASP A 720 21.10 29.52 2.99
N LEU A 721 20.18 29.33 2.04
CA LEU A 721 20.02 28.11 1.24
C LEU A 721 20.62 28.21 -0.17
N VAL A 722 20.84 29.41 -0.69
CA VAL A 722 21.33 29.64 -2.07
C VAL A 722 22.60 28.85 -2.40
N LEU A 723 23.52 28.71 -1.44
CA LEU A 723 24.78 27.96 -1.62
C LEU A 723 24.60 26.44 -1.53
N LYS A 724 23.47 25.97 -1.00
CA LYS A 724 23.13 24.55 -0.84
C LYS A 724 22.28 24.01 -1.98
N ASP A 725 21.74 24.88 -2.83
CA ASP A 725 20.92 24.48 -3.97
C ASP A 725 21.78 23.81 -5.05
N GLU A 726 21.36 22.61 -5.47
CA GLU A 726 22.01 21.79 -6.48
C GLU A 726 21.12 21.56 -7.72
N ASN A 727 19.91 22.13 -7.74
CA ASN A 727 19.00 22.03 -8.88
C ASN A 727 19.23 23.18 -9.86
N TYR A 728 19.45 24.40 -9.39
CA TYR A 728 19.72 25.60 -10.19
C TYR A 728 18.58 26.09 -11.09
N ASP A 729 17.57 25.26 -11.40
CA ASP A 729 16.51 25.53 -12.35
C ASP A 729 15.44 26.55 -11.90
N LEU A 730 14.41 26.74 -12.73
CA LEU A 730 13.31 27.66 -12.46
C LEU A 730 12.33 27.10 -11.42
N LEU A 731 12.00 25.81 -11.51
CA LEU A 731 10.98 25.20 -10.67
C LEU A 731 11.41 25.16 -9.19
N SER A 732 12.60 24.62 -8.95
CA SER A 732 13.12 24.19 -7.65
C SER A 732 14.46 24.84 -7.28
N GLY A 733 15.11 25.57 -8.20
CA GLY A 733 16.46 26.09 -8.00
C GLY A 733 16.65 27.61 -8.01
N ASN A 734 17.92 28.00 -8.02
CA ASN A 734 18.37 29.39 -7.95
C ASN A 734 17.87 30.29 -9.11
N ALA A 735 17.61 29.77 -10.31
CA ALA A 735 17.07 30.58 -11.41
C ALA A 735 15.65 31.06 -11.12
N GLY A 736 14.83 30.20 -10.54
CA GLY A 736 13.50 30.56 -10.04
C GLY A 736 13.59 31.63 -8.97
N TRP A 737 14.52 31.47 -8.01
CA TRP A 737 14.74 32.44 -6.95
C TRP A 737 15.06 33.85 -7.46
N ILE A 738 15.88 33.95 -8.51
CA ILE A 738 16.20 35.23 -9.16
C ILE A 738 14.93 35.92 -9.66
N ILE A 739 14.01 35.18 -10.28
CA ILE A 739 12.74 35.73 -10.77
C ILE A 739 11.89 36.25 -9.60
N VAL A 740 11.77 35.47 -8.53
CA VAL A 740 11.03 35.88 -7.31
C VAL A 740 11.60 37.16 -6.72
N LEU A 741 12.94 37.27 -6.61
CA LEU A 741 13.60 38.49 -6.15
C LEU A 741 13.37 39.68 -7.08
N MET A 742 13.33 39.47 -8.40
CA MET A 742 13.03 40.52 -9.37
C MET A 742 11.59 40.99 -9.29
N LYS A 743 10.61 40.09 -9.15
CA LYS A 743 9.22 40.46 -8.87
C LYS A 743 9.10 41.20 -7.54
N PHE A 744 9.80 40.76 -6.50
CA PHE A 744 9.81 41.45 -5.20
C PHE A 744 10.40 42.87 -5.30
N TYR A 745 11.48 43.03 -6.07
CA TYR A 745 12.05 44.35 -6.38
C TYR A 745 11.08 45.20 -7.20
N GLU A 746 10.39 44.63 -8.19
CA GLU A 746 9.45 45.37 -9.02
C GLU A 746 8.27 45.93 -8.18
N ILE A 747 7.83 45.19 -7.15
CA ILE A 747 6.79 45.61 -6.20
C ILE A 747 7.30 46.69 -5.23
N THR A 748 8.48 46.47 -4.61
CA THR A 748 8.95 47.32 -3.49
C THR A 748 9.89 48.46 -3.90
N LYS A 749 10.48 48.36 -5.09
CA LYS A 749 11.61 49.18 -5.58
C LYS A 749 12.83 49.21 -4.66
N ASP A 750 12.97 48.24 -3.76
CA ASP A 750 14.06 48.15 -2.80
C ASP A 750 15.35 47.62 -3.44
N LYS A 751 16.33 48.52 -3.62
CA LYS A 751 17.62 48.20 -4.26
C LYS A 751 18.42 47.11 -3.53
N THR A 752 18.17 46.86 -2.25
CA THR A 752 18.86 45.79 -1.51
C THR A 752 18.49 44.41 -2.08
N ILE A 753 17.24 44.21 -2.47
CA ILE A 753 16.72 42.98 -3.09
C ILE A 753 17.35 42.81 -4.49
N LEU A 754 17.40 43.87 -5.29
CA LEU A 754 18.06 43.85 -6.61
C LEU A 754 19.53 43.45 -6.51
N ASN A 755 20.26 44.05 -5.55
CA ASN A 755 21.66 43.71 -5.31
C ASN A 755 21.84 42.27 -4.86
N TYR A 756 20.89 41.73 -4.10
CA TYR A 756 20.90 40.35 -3.68
C TYR A 756 20.68 39.38 -4.84
N ALA A 757 19.72 39.64 -5.74
CA ALA A 757 19.53 38.83 -6.95
C ALA A 757 20.78 38.78 -7.85
N ILE A 758 21.51 39.89 -7.95
CA ILE A 758 22.80 39.94 -8.67
C ILE A 758 23.85 39.03 -8.01
N ARG A 759 23.81 38.85 -6.68
CA ARG A 759 24.70 37.91 -5.97
C ARG A 759 24.31 36.46 -6.22
N VAL A 760 23.01 36.14 -6.11
CA VAL A 760 22.48 34.80 -6.43
C VAL A 760 22.85 34.40 -7.85
N GLU A 761 22.69 35.33 -8.80
CA GLU A 761 23.07 35.10 -10.19
C GLU A 761 24.56 34.76 -10.35
N LYS A 762 25.46 35.50 -9.68
CA LYS A 762 26.89 35.21 -9.76
C LYS A 762 27.20 33.81 -9.25
N GLU A 763 26.50 33.35 -8.22
CA GLU A 763 26.65 32.01 -7.69
C GLU A 763 26.14 30.96 -8.69
N LEU A 764 24.91 31.12 -9.17
CA LEU A 764 24.31 30.27 -10.20
C LEU A 764 25.23 30.10 -11.42
N TRP A 765 25.86 31.19 -11.89
CA TRP A 765 26.73 31.18 -13.06
C TRP A 765 28.03 30.38 -12.87
N LYS A 766 28.51 30.18 -11.62
CA LYS A 766 29.70 29.38 -11.35
C LYS A 766 29.48 27.90 -11.68
N HIS A 767 28.26 27.41 -11.47
CA HIS A 767 27.88 26.00 -11.63
C HIS A 767 27.48 25.62 -13.06
N ARG A 768 27.65 26.55 -14.02
CA ARG A 768 27.32 26.30 -15.42
C ARG A 768 28.27 25.27 -16.04
N THR A 769 27.73 24.45 -16.94
CA THR A 769 28.50 23.56 -17.81
C THR A 769 28.67 24.21 -19.18
N VAL A 770 29.91 24.25 -19.67
CA VAL A 770 30.23 24.77 -21.02
C VAL A 770 30.25 23.61 -22.01
N LEU A 771 29.55 23.78 -23.13
CA LEU A 771 29.40 22.80 -24.20
C LEU A 771 29.90 23.39 -25.52
N LEU A 772 30.09 22.54 -26.53
CA LEU A 772 30.48 22.98 -27.88
C LEU A 772 29.49 24.01 -28.46
N ASN A 773 28.19 23.77 -28.26
CA ASN A 773 27.11 24.56 -28.84
C ASN A 773 26.40 25.49 -27.82
N GLY A 774 27.02 25.81 -26.68
CA GLY A 774 26.43 26.75 -25.71
C GLY A 774 26.72 26.40 -24.26
N ILE A 775 25.78 26.74 -23.37
CA ILE A 775 25.92 26.56 -21.91
C ILE A 775 24.61 25.99 -21.34
N GLY A 776 24.69 25.23 -20.24
CA GLY A 776 23.53 24.85 -19.44
C GLY A 776 23.91 24.32 -18.05
N TRP A 777 22.95 23.74 -17.33
CA TRP A 777 23.16 23.18 -15.98
C TRP A 777 22.71 21.73 -15.94
N ILE A 778 23.55 20.87 -15.38
CA ILE A 778 23.22 19.47 -15.12
C ILE A 778 22.35 19.43 -13.88
N GLN A 779 21.12 18.96 -14.05
CA GLN A 779 20.15 18.85 -12.96
C GLN A 779 20.48 17.67 -12.05
N LYS A 780 20.40 17.83 -10.72
CA LYS A 780 20.69 16.76 -9.75
C LYS A 780 19.89 15.49 -10.01
N LYS A 781 18.58 15.64 -10.27
CA LYS A 781 17.67 14.52 -10.49
C LYS A 781 17.81 13.91 -11.89
N GLU A 782 17.79 14.76 -12.92
CA GLU A 782 17.72 14.31 -14.32
C GLU A 782 19.08 13.95 -14.90
N LYS A 783 20.18 14.42 -14.29
CA LYS A 783 21.58 14.19 -14.69
C LYS A 783 21.89 14.59 -16.15
N VAL A 784 21.06 15.42 -16.75
CA VAL A 784 21.20 15.94 -18.12
C VAL A 784 20.89 17.43 -18.18
N ILE A 785 21.31 18.09 -19.27
CA ILE A 785 21.02 19.51 -19.54
C ILE A 785 19.79 19.60 -20.44
N LEU A 786 18.75 20.30 -19.97
CA LEU A 786 17.44 20.38 -20.63
C LEU A 786 17.20 21.75 -21.27
N SER A 787 16.26 21.80 -22.23
CA SER A 787 15.78 23.04 -22.88
C SER A 787 14.48 23.60 -22.27
N GLY A 788 13.65 22.75 -21.65
CA GLY A 788 12.33 23.16 -21.14
C GLY A 788 12.38 24.27 -20.07
N ILE A 789 11.25 24.95 -19.85
CA ILE A 789 11.20 26.10 -18.93
C ILE A 789 11.35 25.71 -17.45
N SER A 790 10.86 24.53 -17.03
CA SER A 790 10.85 24.16 -15.61
C SER A 790 12.24 23.78 -15.09
N HIS A 791 12.92 22.85 -15.79
CA HIS A 791 14.20 22.24 -15.39
C HIS A 791 15.36 22.56 -16.35
N GLY A 792 15.17 23.45 -17.32
CA GLY A 792 16.12 23.67 -18.42
C GLY A 792 16.46 25.14 -18.70
N ASN A 793 17.17 25.35 -19.81
CA ASN A 793 17.72 26.64 -20.20
C ASN A 793 16.67 27.74 -20.39
N SER A 794 15.46 27.42 -20.81
CA SER A 794 14.41 28.44 -20.99
C SER A 794 14.04 29.11 -19.67
N GLY A 795 14.09 28.37 -18.56
CA GLY A 795 13.91 28.94 -17.22
C GLY A 795 15.05 29.90 -16.85
N MET A 796 16.28 29.54 -17.20
CA MET A 796 17.46 30.40 -17.02
C MET A 796 17.36 31.68 -17.87
N ILE A 797 16.96 31.56 -19.14
CA ILE A 797 16.75 32.69 -20.05
C ILE A 797 15.73 33.65 -19.47
N LEU A 798 14.63 33.12 -18.93
CA LEU A 798 13.61 33.95 -18.28
C LEU A 798 14.20 34.71 -17.08
N ALA A 799 14.94 34.05 -16.19
CA ALA A 799 15.63 34.71 -15.06
C ALA A 799 16.58 35.83 -15.53
N TYR A 800 17.38 35.56 -16.56
CA TYR A 800 18.29 36.54 -17.14
C TYR A 800 17.57 37.69 -17.85
N SER A 801 16.40 37.45 -18.44
CA SER A 801 15.58 38.50 -19.05
C SER A 801 15.09 39.51 -18.00
N TYR A 802 14.69 39.04 -16.81
CA TYR A 802 14.26 39.89 -15.70
C TYR A 802 15.44 40.72 -15.17
N LEU A 803 16.63 40.13 -15.05
CA LEU A 803 17.84 40.85 -14.69
C LEU A 803 18.25 41.88 -15.75
N LEU A 804 18.16 41.54 -17.04
CA LEU A 804 18.49 42.46 -18.13
C LEU A 804 17.52 43.65 -18.14
N LYS A 805 16.20 43.40 -18.02
CA LYS A 805 15.16 44.42 -17.90
C LYS A 805 15.46 45.43 -16.79
N ASN A 806 15.80 44.93 -15.60
CA ASN A 806 15.94 45.75 -14.40
C ASN A 806 17.34 46.38 -14.21
N THR A 807 18.39 45.82 -14.83
CA THR A 807 19.77 46.32 -14.65
C THR A 807 20.38 46.93 -15.92
N ARG A 808 19.86 46.59 -17.11
CA ARG A 808 20.40 46.95 -18.43
C ARG A 808 21.87 46.56 -18.65
N LYS A 809 22.40 45.59 -17.88
CA LYS A 809 23.79 45.18 -18.00
C LYS A 809 24.00 44.25 -19.20
N LYS A 810 24.89 44.65 -20.11
CA LYS A 810 25.25 43.89 -21.33
C LYS A 810 25.69 42.43 -21.07
N ILE A 811 26.20 42.13 -19.87
CA ILE A 811 26.59 40.76 -19.50
C ILE A 811 25.41 39.80 -19.58
N TYR A 812 24.21 40.20 -19.14
CA TYR A 812 23.04 39.33 -19.17
C TYR A 812 22.57 39.04 -20.58
N LYS A 813 22.69 40.01 -21.50
CA LYS A 813 22.48 39.76 -22.93
C LYS A 813 23.43 38.68 -23.45
N LYS A 814 24.74 38.80 -23.21
CA LYS A 814 25.73 37.80 -23.64
C LYS A 814 25.43 36.40 -23.10
N ARG A 815 24.96 36.31 -21.86
CA ARG A 815 24.58 35.03 -21.24
C ARG A 815 23.36 34.42 -21.91
N ILE A 816 22.32 35.22 -22.16
CA ILE A 816 21.13 34.79 -22.90
C ILE A 816 21.51 34.27 -24.28
N ASP A 817 22.35 34.98 -25.04
CA ASP A 817 22.80 34.56 -26.36
C ASP A 817 23.44 33.14 -26.33
N LEU A 818 24.24 32.82 -25.29
CA LEU A 818 24.86 31.50 -25.12
C LEU A 818 23.85 30.39 -24.80
N LEU A 819 22.78 30.71 -24.07
CA LEU A 819 21.71 29.76 -23.73
C LEU A 819 20.82 29.48 -24.94
N LEU A 820 20.52 30.52 -25.73
CA LEU A 820 19.78 30.41 -26.99
C LEU A 820 20.50 29.48 -27.98
N ASN A 821 21.83 29.60 -28.10
CA ASN A 821 22.62 28.72 -28.98
C ASN A 821 22.48 27.23 -28.61
N TYR A 822 22.48 26.92 -27.31
CA TYR A 822 22.29 25.53 -26.87
C TYR A 822 20.90 25.03 -27.22
N GLU A 823 19.85 25.81 -26.94
CA GLU A 823 18.49 25.41 -27.27
C GLU A 823 18.26 25.28 -28.77
N ASP A 824 18.85 26.13 -29.60
CA ASP A 824 18.76 26.01 -31.06
C ASP A 824 19.38 24.70 -31.55
N SER A 825 20.47 24.24 -30.92
CA SER A 825 21.10 22.95 -31.24
C SER A 825 20.22 21.73 -30.91
N LEU A 826 19.16 21.91 -30.12
CA LEU A 826 18.22 20.86 -29.75
C LEU A 826 16.93 20.86 -30.58
N TYR A 827 16.70 21.88 -31.41
CA TYR A 827 15.54 21.93 -32.27
C TYR A 827 15.69 20.97 -33.46
N SER A 828 14.65 20.19 -33.75
CA SER A 828 14.60 19.31 -34.91
C SER A 828 13.56 19.80 -35.90
N GLU A 829 14.00 20.20 -37.10
CA GLU A 829 13.10 20.61 -38.19
C GLU A 829 12.11 19.50 -38.59
N ILE A 830 12.54 18.23 -38.55
CA ILE A 830 11.69 17.07 -38.91
C ILE A 830 10.54 16.89 -37.91
N HIS A 831 10.78 17.19 -36.64
CA HIS A 831 9.82 16.96 -35.56
C HIS A 831 9.14 18.26 -35.11
N GLU A 832 9.59 19.39 -35.64
CA GLU A 832 9.15 20.76 -35.35
C GLU A 832 9.09 21.06 -33.84
N ASN A 833 10.03 20.52 -33.05
CA ASN A 833 10.09 20.71 -31.59
C ASN A 833 11.53 20.55 -31.06
N TRP A 834 11.73 20.89 -29.79
CA TRP A 834 13.01 20.73 -29.07
C TRP A 834 13.11 19.35 -28.42
N ARG A 835 14.31 18.77 -28.50
CA ARG A 835 14.61 17.45 -27.92
C ARG A 835 14.61 17.47 -26.39
N ASP A 836 13.93 16.51 -25.78
CA ASP A 836 13.99 16.18 -24.35
C ASP A 836 14.83 14.92 -24.12
N PHE A 837 15.98 15.08 -23.44
CA PHE A 837 16.93 13.97 -23.22
C PHE A 837 16.50 12.94 -22.18
N ARG A 838 15.41 13.16 -21.45
CA ARG A 838 14.90 12.20 -20.45
C ARG A 838 14.06 11.09 -21.08
N LYS A 839 13.58 11.31 -22.31
CA LYS A 839 12.68 10.40 -23.01
C LYS A 839 13.44 9.54 -24.03
N GLU A 840 12.90 8.35 -24.28
CA GLU A 840 13.40 7.47 -25.34
C GLU A 840 13.32 8.13 -26.71
N LYS A 841 14.13 7.62 -27.66
CA LYS A 841 14.33 8.25 -29.00
C LYS A 841 13.03 8.57 -29.73
N THR A 842 11.98 7.76 -29.60
CA THR A 842 10.70 7.94 -30.31
C THR A 842 9.80 9.00 -29.68
N SER A 843 9.91 9.27 -28.37
CA SER A 843 9.03 10.21 -27.66
C SER A 843 9.72 11.51 -27.22
N CYS A 844 11.01 11.68 -27.55
CA CYS A 844 11.81 12.84 -27.14
C CYS A 844 11.40 14.20 -27.73
N TYR A 845 10.46 14.25 -28.68
CA TYR A 845 9.92 15.49 -29.27
C TYR A 845 8.40 15.67 -29.03
N SER A 846 7.78 14.85 -28.18
CA SER A 846 6.31 14.80 -28.07
C SER A 846 5.69 15.76 -27.05
N ALA A 847 6.50 16.40 -26.19
CA ALA A 847 5.98 17.27 -25.14
C ALA A 847 5.65 18.67 -25.69
N ASN A 848 4.45 19.18 -25.40
CA ASN A 848 4.01 20.54 -25.73
C ASN A 848 3.32 21.20 -24.51
N THR A 849 3.86 20.97 -23.31
CA THR A 849 3.26 21.44 -22.05
C THR A 849 3.98 22.69 -21.54
N TRP A 850 3.49 23.28 -20.45
CA TRP A 850 4.23 24.35 -19.79
C TRP A 850 5.59 23.84 -19.32
N CYS A 851 5.66 22.73 -18.61
CA CYS A 851 6.94 22.25 -18.06
C CYS A 851 7.95 21.83 -19.13
N HIS A 852 7.49 21.21 -20.24
CA HIS A 852 8.36 20.56 -21.22
C HIS A 852 7.92 20.80 -22.66
N GLY A 853 8.88 21.13 -23.52
CA GLY A 853 8.70 21.34 -24.96
C GLY A 853 8.46 22.79 -25.39
N GLY A 854 8.13 22.98 -26.66
CA GLY A 854 8.06 24.29 -27.31
C GLY A 854 7.07 25.27 -26.69
N SER A 855 5.95 24.79 -26.13
CA SER A 855 4.94 25.63 -25.47
C SER A 855 5.49 26.36 -24.24
N GLY A 856 6.27 25.68 -23.39
CA GLY A 856 6.94 26.30 -22.25
C GLY A 856 8.10 27.21 -22.67
N ILE A 857 8.90 26.78 -23.65
CA ILE A 857 10.03 27.54 -24.20
C ILE A 857 9.56 28.91 -24.72
N LEU A 858 8.36 28.96 -25.33
CA LEU A 858 7.74 30.17 -25.85
C LEU A 858 7.70 31.31 -24.80
N LEU A 859 7.37 31.02 -23.54
CA LEU A 859 7.28 32.05 -22.48
C LEU A 859 8.60 32.80 -22.29
N SER A 860 9.74 32.10 -22.37
CA SER A 860 11.06 32.75 -22.29
C SER A 860 11.30 33.69 -23.48
N ARG A 861 10.80 33.35 -24.67
CA ARG A 861 10.95 34.18 -25.87
C ARG A 861 10.04 35.39 -25.87
N LEU A 862 8.83 35.23 -25.34
CA LEU A 862 7.90 36.34 -25.11
C LEU A 862 8.49 37.37 -24.14
N SER A 863 9.21 36.95 -23.10
CA SER A 863 9.89 37.91 -22.21
C SER A 863 11.03 38.64 -22.93
N LEU A 864 11.78 37.94 -23.79
CA LEU A 864 12.87 38.54 -24.56
C LEU A 864 12.37 39.57 -25.57
N VAL A 865 11.30 39.31 -26.32
CA VAL A 865 10.82 40.23 -27.37
C VAL A 865 10.34 41.59 -26.81
N GLN A 866 10.01 41.65 -25.52
CA GLN A 866 9.72 42.91 -24.81
C GLN A 866 10.97 43.76 -24.54
N LEU A 867 12.17 43.17 -24.58
CA LEU A 867 13.43 43.86 -24.33
C LEU A 867 13.94 44.53 -25.60
N ARG A 868 14.46 45.75 -25.48
CA ARG A 868 14.97 46.55 -26.62
C ARG A 868 16.04 45.79 -27.41
N GLU A 869 16.86 45.03 -26.71
CA GLU A 869 17.97 44.23 -27.26
C GLU A 869 17.50 43.09 -28.17
N TYR A 870 16.27 42.61 -28.01
CA TYR A 870 15.74 41.44 -28.70
C TYR A 870 14.46 41.70 -29.50
N LYS A 871 13.84 42.88 -29.39
CA LYS A 871 12.61 43.27 -30.12
C LYS A 871 12.65 42.95 -31.62
N ASN A 872 13.82 43.08 -32.25
CA ASN A 872 14.04 42.79 -33.68
C ASN A 872 15.02 41.63 -33.94
N ASN A 873 15.29 40.79 -32.94
CA ASN A 873 16.18 39.64 -33.10
C ASN A 873 15.49 38.53 -33.90
N SER A 874 16.12 38.10 -35.00
CA SER A 874 15.56 37.08 -35.92
C SER A 874 15.42 35.70 -35.28
N ILE A 875 16.38 35.29 -34.45
CA ILE A 875 16.35 34.00 -33.73
C ILE A 875 15.16 33.98 -32.77
N VAL A 876 14.96 35.04 -31.99
CA VAL A 876 13.84 35.13 -31.04
C VAL A 876 12.50 35.12 -31.76
N LYS A 877 12.34 35.88 -32.86
CA LYS A 877 11.10 35.88 -33.66
C LYS A 877 10.80 34.50 -34.25
N ARG A 878 11.80 33.84 -34.85
CA ARG A 878 11.69 32.47 -35.37
C ARG A 878 11.29 31.48 -34.28
N ASP A 879 11.91 31.56 -33.10
CA ASP A 879 11.60 30.67 -31.98
C ASP A 879 10.20 30.92 -31.41
N ILE A 880 9.68 32.17 -31.46
CA ILE A 880 8.29 32.48 -31.13
C ILE A 880 7.34 31.77 -32.09
N GLU A 881 7.60 31.82 -33.40
CA GLU A 881 6.78 31.13 -34.40
C GLU A 881 6.79 29.61 -34.18
N ARG A 882 7.98 29.02 -33.95
CA ARG A 882 8.14 27.60 -33.61
C ARG A 882 7.39 27.23 -32.32
N GLY A 883 7.48 28.06 -31.29
CA GLY A 883 6.76 27.85 -30.02
C GLY A 883 5.24 27.93 -30.17
N LEU A 884 4.75 28.87 -30.98
CA LEU A 884 3.31 28.98 -31.31
C LEU A 884 2.80 27.78 -32.10
N GLN A 885 3.60 27.24 -33.03
CA GLN A 885 3.29 25.98 -33.71
C GLN A 885 3.24 24.79 -32.75
N CYS A 886 4.13 24.73 -31.76
CA CYS A 886 4.07 23.69 -30.71
C CYS A 886 2.80 23.82 -29.88
N LEU A 887 2.43 25.05 -29.50
CA LEU A 887 1.24 25.35 -28.71
C LEU A 887 -0.05 24.97 -29.45
N SER A 888 -0.16 25.26 -30.75
CA SER A 888 -1.33 24.91 -31.56
C SER A 888 -1.45 23.40 -31.84
N LYS A 889 -0.33 22.65 -31.79
CA LYS A 889 -0.30 21.19 -31.92
C LYS A 889 -0.66 20.44 -30.64
N TRP A 890 -0.95 21.14 -29.55
CA TRP A 890 -1.27 20.47 -28.29
C TRP A 890 -2.59 19.69 -28.42
N LYS A 891 -2.54 18.39 -28.13
CA LYS A 891 -3.67 17.44 -28.24
C LYS A 891 -4.16 16.91 -26.88
N GLY A 892 -3.62 17.43 -25.78
CA GLY A 892 -3.80 16.86 -24.44
C GLY A 892 -5.15 17.15 -23.79
N GLU A 893 -6.24 17.15 -24.56
CA GLU A 893 -7.59 17.66 -24.21
C GLU A 893 -8.19 17.08 -22.92
N GLU A 894 -7.52 16.15 -22.25
CA GLU A 894 -8.00 15.46 -21.06
C GLU A 894 -7.55 16.08 -19.74
N ARG A 895 -6.41 16.77 -19.71
CA ARG A 895 -5.84 17.34 -18.48
C ARG A 895 -6.16 18.82 -18.33
N LEU A 896 -6.46 19.24 -17.10
CA LEU A 896 -6.87 20.61 -16.80
C LEU A 896 -5.80 21.43 -16.08
N CYS A 897 -4.83 20.81 -15.38
CA CYS A 897 -3.87 21.55 -14.55
C CYS A 897 -2.98 22.57 -15.30
N ILE A 898 -2.26 23.41 -14.56
CA ILE A 898 -1.38 24.45 -15.14
C ILE A 898 -0.12 23.84 -15.77
N CYS A 899 0.51 22.90 -15.09
CA CYS A 899 1.84 22.40 -15.44
C CYS A 899 1.85 21.70 -16.82
N HIS A 900 0.76 20.98 -17.13
CA HIS A 900 0.67 20.18 -18.34
C HIS A 900 -0.76 19.90 -18.81
N GLY A 901 -1.69 20.81 -18.52
CA GLY A 901 -3.10 20.75 -18.95
C GLY A 901 -3.58 22.05 -19.61
N LEU A 902 -4.88 22.12 -19.86
CA LEU A 902 -5.55 23.23 -20.55
C LEU A 902 -5.37 24.58 -19.82
N SER A 903 -5.35 24.62 -18.49
CA SER A 903 -5.11 25.88 -17.76
C SER A 903 -3.72 26.46 -18.06
N GLY A 904 -2.71 25.62 -18.29
CA GLY A 904 -1.39 26.07 -18.72
C GLY A 904 -1.42 26.67 -20.12
N VAL A 905 -2.11 26.00 -21.05
CA VAL A 905 -2.30 26.46 -22.43
C VAL A 905 -3.01 27.82 -22.46
N TYR A 906 -4.09 27.97 -21.68
CA TYR A 906 -4.80 29.24 -21.49
C TYR A 906 -3.84 30.37 -21.05
N LEU A 907 -3.05 30.13 -20.00
CA LEU A 907 -2.13 31.14 -19.47
C LEU A 907 -1.02 31.51 -20.49
N ILE A 908 -0.56 30.56 -21.30
CA ILE A 908 0.44 30.83 -22.35
C ILE A 908 -0.18 31.67 -23.48
N PHE A 909 -1.41 31.36 -23.93
CA PHE A 909 -2.10 32.19 -24.93
C PHE A 909 -2.35 33.61 -24.44
N LYS A 910 -2.74 33.80 -23.17
CA LYS A 910 -2.84 35.14 -22.56
C LYS A 910 -1.51 35.89 -22.59
N ALA A 911 -0.40 35.21 -22.25
CA ALA A 911 0.93 35.79 -22.33
C ALA A 911 1.31 36.17 -23.78
N CYS A 912 0.92 35.36 -24.77
CA CYS A 912 1.10 35.66 -26.19
C CYS A 912 0.31 36.89 -26.63
N ALA A 913 -0.99 36.95 -26.28
CA ALA A 913 -1.89 38.05 -26.63
C ALA A 913 -1.32 39.40 -26.17
N LYS A 914 -0.85 39.44 -24.91
CA LYS A 914 -0.24 40.63 -24.32
C LYS A 914 1.10 40.96 -24.97
N SER A 915 2.03 40.00 -25.00
CA SER A 915 3.42 40.28 -25.42
C SER A 915 3.53 40.59 -26.92
N LEU A 916 2.68 39.98 -27.75
CA LEU A 916 2.69 40.19 -29.19
C LEU A 916 1.68 41.24 -29.65
N ASN A 917 0.84 41.75 -28.72
CA ASN A 917 -0.25 42.67 -28.99
C ASN A 917 -1.13 42.22 -30.17
N ASN A 918 -1.52 40.94 -30.15
CA ASN A 918 -2.29 40.30 -31.22
C ASN A 918 -3.59 39.72 -30.67
N PRO A 919 -4.77 40.24 -31.08
CA PRO A 919 -6.06 39.81 -30.54
C PRO A 919 -6.43 38.36 -30.89
N LYS A 920 -5.80 37.76 -31.91
CA LYS A 920 -6.00 36.35 -32.24
C LYS A 920 -5.72 35.45 -31.04
N TYR A 921 -4.62 35.67 -30.33
CA TYR A 921 -4.25 34.82 -29.19
C TYR A 921 -5.15 35.02 -27.97
N LEU A 922 -5.83 36.17 -27.88
CA LEU A 922 -6.86 36.37 -26.87
C LEU A 922 -8.10 35.52 -27.19
N ALA A 923 -8.53 35.48 -28.45
CA ALA A 923 -9.62 34.61 -28.88
C ALA A 923 -9.31 33.12 -28.63
N GLU A 924 -8.08 32.67 -28.95
CA GLU A 924 -7.62 31.30 -28.66
C GLU A 924 -7.61 31.00 -27.16
N ALA A 925 -7.21 31.96 -26.32
CA ALA A 925 -7.27 31.81 -24.87
C ALA A 925 -8.72 31.62 -24.39
N GLU A 926 -9.66 32.46 -24.86
CA GLU A 926 -11.07 32.34 -24.45
C GLU A 926 -11.71 31.03 -24.96
N GLU A 927 -11.35 30.53 -26.13
CA GLU A 927 -11.80 29.21 -26.60
C GLU A 927 -11.32 28.07 -25.67
N VAL A 928 -10.05 28.12 -25.25
CA VAL A 928 -9.51 27.15 -24.28
C VAL A 928 -10.21 27.27 -22.93
N ARG A 929 -10.49 28.50 -22.48
CA ARG A 929 -11.23 28.76 -21.25
C ARG A 929 -12.63 28.16 -21.31
N GLU A 930 -13.36 28.37 -22.40
CA GLU A 930 -14.69 27.79 -22.61
C GLU A 930 -14.66 26.27 -22.54
N LYS A 931 -13.69 25.62 -23.20
CA LYS A 931 -13.49 24.15 -23.13
C LYS A 931 -13.28 23.63 -21.71
N ILE A 932 -12.65 24.40 -20.83
CA ILE A 932 -12.46 24.04 -19.42
C ILE A 932 -13.77 24.20 -18.65
N LEU A 933 -14.51 25.29 -18.90
CA LEU A 933 -15.71 25.66 -18.17
C LEU A 933 -16.92 24.78 -18.48
N ILE A 934 -17.07 24.30 -19.72
CA ILE A 934 -18.20 23.45 -20.14
C ILE A 934 -18.00 21.96 -19.84
N ARG A 935 -16.90 21.61 -19.18
CA ARG A 935 -16.48 20.22 -19.02
C ARG A 935 -17.32 19.50 -17.98
N ASP A 936 -17.81 18.31 -18.34
CA ASP A 936 -18.69 17.46 -17.52
C ASP A 936 -17.94 16.37 -16.74
N LYS A 937 -16.62 16.23 -16.95
CA LYS A 937 -15.80 15.22 -16.29
C LYS A 937 -14.35 15.64 -16.10
N MET A 938 -13.74 15.19 -15.01
CA MET A 938 -12.33 15.42 -14.68
C MET A 938 -11.61 14.09 -14.44
N ALA A 939 -10.36 13.99 -14.86
CA ALA A 939 -9.55 12.81 -14.59
C ALA A 939 -9.37 12.63 -13.06
N ILE A 940 -9.60 11.42 -12.55
CA ILE A 940 -9.48 11.10 -11.11
C ILE A 940 -8.13 11.53 -10.53
N LYS A 941 -7.06 11.35 -11.33
CA LYS A 941 -5.68 11.74 -10.96
C LYS A 941 -5.57 13.23 -10.64
N GLU A 942 -6.16 14.10 -11.45
CA GLU A 942 -6.15 15.55 -11.20
C GLU A 942 -7.14 15.93 -10.11
N PHE A 943 -8.30 15.27 -10.08
CA PHE A 943 -9.38 15.58 -9.13
C PHE A 943 -8.98 15.37 -7.66
N GLY A 944 -8.13 14.39 -7.37
CA GLY A 944 -7.57 14.18 -6.03
C GLY A 944 -6.33 15.01 -5.69
N ASP A 945 -5.72 15.66 -6.67
CA ASP A 945 -4.52 16.48 -6.48
C ASP A 945 -4.92 17.92 -6.14
N LEU A 946 -4.57 18.38 -4.94
CA LEU A 946 -4.85 19.75 -4.48
C LEU A 946 -3.88 20.80 -5.03
N SER A 947 -2.81 20.35 -5.69
CA SER A 947 -1.69 21.18 -6.10
C SER A 947 -2.13 22.36 -6.96
N PHE A 948 -1.45 23.49 -6.78
CA PHE A 948 -1.66 24.67 -7.61
C PHE A 948 -1.17 24.43 -9.04
N MET A 949 -0.06 23.71 -9.23
CA MET A 949 0.50 23.53 -10.57
C MET A 949 0.02 22.25 -11.27
N SER A 950 -0.15 21.14 -10.55
CA SER A 950 -0.55 19.83 -11.14
C SER A 950 -1.97 19.38 -10.85
N GLY A 951 -2.70 20.10 -10.00
CA GLY A 951 -4.01 19.69 -9.49
C GLY A 951 -5.11 20.71 -9.71
N ILE A 952 -6.22 20.52 -8.98
CA ILE A 952 -7.43 21.35 -9.11
C ILE A 952 -7.24 22.79 -8.61
N GLY A 953 -6.26 23.05 -7.73
CA GLY A 953 -5.98 24.39 -7.23
C GLY A 953 -5.63 25.37 -8.36
N GLY A 954 -4.91 24.88 -9.37
CA GLY A 954 -4.51 25.67 -10.53
C GLY A 954 -5.62 25.99 -11.52
N ILE A 955 -6.65 25.14 -11.60
CA ILE A 955 -7.76 25.30 -12.55
C ILE A 955 -8.48 26.63 -12.31
N ILE A 956 -8.55 27.05 -11.05
CA ILE A 956 -9.17 28.32 -10.63
C ILE A 956 -8.56 29.53 -11.35
N CYS A 957 -7.32 29.44 -11.81
CA CYS A 957 -6.64 30.52 -12.52
C CYS A 957 -7.37 30.97 -13.79
N VAL A 958 -8.11 30.08 -14.45
CA VAL A 958 -8.84 30.42 -15.70
C VAL A 958 -10.06 31.29 -15.46
N LEU A 959 -10.44 31.47 -14.20
CA LEU A 959 -11.53 32.36 -13.80
C LEU A 959 -11.08 33.82 -13.69
N TYR A 960 -9.77 34.09 -13.75
CA TYR A 960 -9.17 35.39 -13.47
C TYR A 960 -8.35 35.90 -14.66
N ASP A 961 -8.78 37.00 -15.28
CA ASP A 961 -8.22 37.46 -16.57
C ASP A 961 -6.80 38.03 -16.47
N ASP A 962 -6.46 38.66 -15.34
CA ASP A 962 -5.18 39.36 -15.13
C ASP A 962 -4.08 38.47 -14.54
N LEU A 963 -4.40 37.23 -14.18
CA LEU A 963 -3.51 36.38 -13.37
C LEU A 963 -2.27 35.89 -14.11
N SER A 964 -2.30 35.85 -15.45
CA SER A 964 -1.14 35.47 -16.26
C SER A 964 0.09 36.36 -15.99
N GLU A 965 -0.11 37.63 -15.64
CA GLU A 965 0.98 38.57 -15.32
C GLU A 965 1.53 38.39 -13.91
N ILE A 966 0.67 37.92 -13.01
CA ILE A 966 1.03 37.65 -11.62
C ILE A 966 1.91 36.38 -11.60
N ILE A 967 1.54 35.36 -12.38
CA ILE A 967 2.22 34.04 -12.44
C ILE A 967 3.48 34.03 -13.31
N TRP A 968 3.49 34.64 -14.51
CA TRP A 968 4.65 34.68 -15.42
C TRP A 968 5.40 36.01 -15.32
#